data_AF-A0A952WW55-F1
#
_entry.id   AF-A0A952WW55-F1
#
_cell.length_a   1.000
_cell.length_b   1.000
_cell.length_c   1.000
_cell.angle_alpha   90.00
_cell.angle_beta   90.00
_cell.angle_gamma   90.00
#
_symmetry.space_group_name_H-M   'P 1'
#
loop_
_entity.id
_entity.type
_entity.pdbx_description
1 polymer ?
#
loop_
_entity_poly.entity_id
_entity_poly.type
_entity_poly.pdbx_seq_one_letter_code
_entity_poly.pdbx_strand_id
1 'polypeptide(L)'
;MSSAVARFTVLCDECVRIEWSPTGRFVDEPSLLAPSRPRPKRMFIADAVRGAAPVTISTPRARVDFRPDGRPFHPANLAAQVLFAGGADGQASRAFWHPGDADDANLGGTLETLDGLRGPVPIGRGMLSRSGWALVDDSRGALLVDNWAAARAWRGVPDGNTDWYLFAFGRDYRAALRAMASVFGPVPVPRRCALGSWYSRYWPHSSAEYRGLVADYHTHEFPLDVMVLDMDWHSASARGEWTGWSWNRSLLPDAEELVVWLHAQGLAVTLNLHPADGVGPREDRYEAFMRAQGAGPHTGERIAFDAGNRPYMNALFSQVLGPLESCARADTSELAGANGQCGGVDFWWVDWQQDRHVPSIPGLTNLAWLNHLFHEHTARSGLRGLSFSRWAGLDNGDHRRPIHFSGDAHTGWEMLAFQVPFTVAAGNAGCFFWSHDIGGHFGPRNEECAARWVWFGALSAALRLHSARTAALDRRPWTHAEAFCSAMRAAFALRATLMPLIDGAAHECESHALPLLRPAWLAHPRDERAHRAHAQYSLGSDLLIAPVTCAGIGPHRVAPARLWFPRVLAAASGDESVDAWYNWFTHERYAPGAEAMVAAAIDEVPLFVPAGVPIITREFTHRPATDPVRELVVRIWPGVPGTKHTRTLHEDDGRTTNYRRGEFLRTPVTAQWDGSGDRHMTLTLTIGPPEGRGFDGAVESRAVTLVLAAAGIEEVRVNGVPAHSAHNDAEGTWTVRLDHARCDQKTVIESVVRPWDDREQAARDGAARARRAAWVEQSGESGQRLRSIALAAAHGIGLWAESAAPAGVGRADSVRLCDPFGAIDAPGARIEVIDRLGAPTSAGMAANEHGLLVEQVRPGLREASPVALPREPLAEPPVGLRASRLARATFDIAGTRRVLECVAESRARPITEFVAAGPFAWDWREPIHEQRAAPEHAAAGAGARFGVLRDAHAPWVRVQGGERWPVDLRATFTGSRGMAYAATRIISPREQRSSLRLDCGDKIEAWLNGEKVFTQDGFDTLSAAAGGAEVALPEGECLLLIKTSDGGGGWGFVATLEGEAAVVCECPDESSAHPFV
;
A
#
# COMPACT_ATOMS: atom_id res chain seq x y z
N MET A 1 -15.52 49.04 14.40
CA MET A 1 -15.93 47.83 13.66
C MET A 1 -14.65 47.07 13.36
N SER A 2 -14.57 45.80 13.71
CA SER A 2 -13.33 45.02 13.56
C SER A 2 -13.03 44.80 12.07
N SER A 3 -11.85 45.18 11.62
CA SER A 3 -11.37 45.00 10.25
C SER A 3 -10.94 43.54 10.00
N ALA A 4 -10.81 43.15 8.72
CA ALA A 4 -10.22 41.87 8.38
C ALA A 4 -8.75 41.81 8.85
N VAL A 5 -8.32 40.65 9.38
CA VAL A 5 -6.97 40.45 9.94
C VAL A 5 -6.41 39.12 9.46
N ALA A 6 -5.11 39.12 9.16
CA ALA A 6 -4.34 37.89 8.95
C ALA A 6 -3.42 37.65 10.17
N ARG A 7 -3.33 36.40 10.62
CA ARG A 7 -2.43 35.96 11.69
C ARG A 7 -1.53 34.84 11.20
N PHE A 8 -0.25 34.94 11.48
CA PHE A 8 0.75 33.95 11.13
C PHE A 8 1.49 33.51 12.37
N THR A 9 1.58 32.20 12.56
CA THR A 9 2.16 31.60 13.75
C THR A 9 3.22 30.58 13.35
N VAL A 10 4.48 30.83 13.72
CA VAL A 10 5.57 29.88 13.51
C VAL A 10 5.53 28.86 14.66
N LEU A 11 5.12 27.64 14.35
CA LEU A 11 5.01 26.55 15.33
C LEU A 11 6.35 25.81 15.48
N CYS A 12 6.97 25.48 14.35
CA CYS A 12 8.32 24.96 14.26
C CYS A 12 9.00 25.47 12.99
N ASP A 13 10.23 25.03 12.71
CA ASP A 13 10.99 25.55 11.58
C ASP A 13 10.36 25.12 10.24
N GLU A 14 9.72 23.95 10.24
CA GLU A 14 9.00 23.34 9.13
C GLU A 14 7.53 23.75 9.01
N CYS A 15 6.91 24.39 10.01
CA CYS A 15 5.45 24.63 10.00
C CYS A 15 5.07 26.06 10.39
N VAL A 16 4.35 26.72 9.49
CA VAL A 16 3.70 28.02 9.72
C VAL A 16 2.18 27.83 9.65
N ARG A 17 1.49 28.16 10.73
CA ARG A 17 0.03 28.26 10.76
C ARG A 17 -0.40 29.62 10.23
N ILE A 18 -1.32 29.62 9.27
CA ILE A 18 -1.73 30.76 8.46
C ILE A 18 -3.24 30.94 8.61
N GLU A 19 -3.67 32.07 9.15
CA GLU A 19 -5.06 32.30 9.51
C GLU A 19 -5.55 33.63 8.96
N TRP A 20 -6.81 33.65 8.53
CA TRP A 20 -7.51 34.85 8.08
C TRP A 20 -8.87 34.94 8.74
N SER A 21 -9.27 36.15 9.14
CA SER A 21 -10.62 36.42 9.63
C SER A 21 -11.19 37.69 9.02
N PRO A 22 -12.44 37.67 8.49
CA PRO A 22 -13.11 38.87 8.01
C PRO A 22 -13.44 39.85 9.13
N THR A 23 -13.46 39.38 10.39
CA THR A 23 -13.88 40.15 11.56
C THR A 23 -12.78 40.27 12.62
N GLY A 24 -11.56 39.84 12.32
CA GLY A 24 -10.45 39.81 13.29
C GLY A 24 -10.65 38.85 14.47
N ARG A 25 -11.62 37.93 14.41
CA ARG A 25 -11.88 36.92 15.44
C ARG A 25 -11.33 35.57 14.99
N PHE A 26 -10.32 35.09 15.70
CA PHE A 26 -9.70 33.78 15.48
C PHE A 26 -10.24 32.74 16.47
N VAL A 27 -10.11 31.47 16.12
CA VAL A 27 -10.41 30.33 16.99
C VAL A 27 -9.09 29.81 17.50
N ASP A 28 -8.91 29.81 18.82
CA ASP A 28 -7.69 29.37 19.49
C ASP A 28 -7.87 28.06 20.27
N GLU A 29 -9.11 27.58 20.39
CA GLU A 29 -9.46 26.31 21.00
C GLU A 29 -8.83 25.13 20.26
N PRO A 30 -8.39 24.08 20.99
CA PRO A 30 -7.99 22.81 20.39
C PRO A 30 -9.00 22.29 19.37
N SER A 31 -8.51 21.66 18.31
CA SER A 31 -9.33 20.94 17.33
C SER A 31 -9.10 19.44 17.44
N LEU A 32 -9.97 18.66 16.79
CA LEU A 32 -9.79 17.22 16.69
C LEU A 32 -8.48 16.87 15.97
N LEU A 33 -8.04 17.69 15.00
CA LEU A 33 -6.73 17.55 14.36
C LEU A 33 -5.57 17.96 15.29
N ALA A 34 -5.67 19.16 15.88
CA ALA A 34 -4.63 19.78 16.70
C ALA A 34 -5.09 19.90 18.17
N PRO A 35 -5.03 18.80 18.96
CA PRO A 35 -5.56 18.75 20.32
C PRO A 35 -4.73 19.55 21.32
N SER A 36 -3.44 19.73 21.03
CA SER A 36 -2.49 20.48 21.83
C SER A 36 -1.88 21.53 20.93
N ARG A 37 -2.58 22.65 20.76
CA ARG A 37 -2.09 23.76 19.92
C ARG A 37 -0.73 24.22 20.45
N PRO A 38 0.38 23.98 19.73
CA PRO A 38 1.71 24.19 20.28
C PRO A 38 1.91 25.65 20.67
N ARG A 39 2.76 25.90 21.68
CA ARG A 39 3.14 27.27 21.99
C ARG A 39 3.90 27.86 20.80
N PRO A 40 3.51 29.06 20.33
CA PRO A 40 4.13 29.65 19.18
C PRO A 40 5.59 30.04 19.49
N LYS A 41 6.53 29.72 18.58
CA LYS A 41 7.89 30.28 18.67
C LYS A 41 7.86 31.78 18.40
N ARG A 42 7.07 32.18 17.40
CA ARG A 42 6.86 33.58 16.98
C ARG A 42 5.44 33.74 16.43
N MET A 43 4.86 34.91 16.65
CA MET A 43 3.53 35.26 16.16
C MET A 43 3.59 36.62 15.47
N PHE A 44 2.92 36.73 14.32
CA PHE A 44 2.82 37.94 13.51
C PHE A 44 1.34 38.21 13.23
N ILE A 45 0.91 39.46 13.38
CA ILE A 45 -0.47 39.89 13.16
C ILE A 45 -0.44 41.10 12.23
N ALA A 46 -1.27 41.07 11.18
CA ALA A 46 -1.33 42.11 10.17
C ALA A 46 -2.78 42.51 9.87
N ASP A 47 -3.05 43.81 9.89
CA ASP A 47 -4.32 44.35 9.39
C ASP A 47 -4.41 44.07 7.89
N ALA A 48 -5.43 43.31 7.49
CA ALA A 48 -5.62 42.91 6.09
C ALA A 48 -6.31 44.02 5.30
N VAL A 49 -5.83 45.26 5.37
CA VAL A 49 -6.43 46.42 4.69
C VAL A 49 -5.57 46.83 3.49
N ARG A 50 -6.22 47.19 2.37
CA ARG A 50 -5.52 47.66 1.17
C ARG A 50 -4.61 48.84 1.50
N GLY A 51 -3.30 48.66 1.26
CA GLY A 51 -2.27 49.68 1.53
C GLY A 51 -1.52 49.50 2.85
N ALA A 52 -1.86 48.51 3.68
CA ALA A 52 -1.05 48.13 4.84
C ALA A 52 0.30 47.55 4.41
N ALA A 53 1.31 47.66 5.29
CA ALA A 53 2.65 47.20 5.00
C ALA A 53 2.69 45.67 4.76
N PRO A 54 3.41 45.17 3.74
CA PRO A 54 3.61 43.74 3.55
C PRO A 54 4.28 43.09 4.76
N VAL A 55 3.96 41.83 5.00
CA VAL A 55 4.59 41.00 6.04
C VAL A 55 5.40 39.89 5.37
N THR A 56 6.66 39.76 5.80
CA THR A 56 7.52 38.63 5.44
C THR A 56 7.86 37.85 6.70
N ILE A 57 7.49 36.58 6.74
CA ILE A 57 7.89 35.62 7.76
C ILE A 57 9.01 34.77 7.20
N SER A 58 10.06 34.52 7.98
CA SER A 58 11.17 33.66 7.57
C SER A 58 11.48 32.65 8.67
N THR A 59 11.59 31.39 8.27
CA THR A 59 12.10 30.26 9.04
C THR A 59 13.32 29.69 8.33
N PRO A 60 14.08 28.76 8.94
CA PRO A 60 15.13 28.03 8.24
C PRO A 60 14.64 27.25 7.00
N ARG A 61 13.34 26.94 6.90
CA ARG A 61 12.75 26.11 5.83
C ARG A 61 11.83 26.86 4.88
N ALA A 62 11.36 28.06 5.24
CA ALA A 62 10.40 28.79 4.43
C ALA A 62 10.55 30.30 4.56
N ARG A 63 10.18 31.00 3.48
CA ARG A 63 9.86 32.42 3.49
C ARG A 63 8.42 32.59 3.04
N VAL A 64 7.56 33.16 3.88
CA VAL A 64 6.15 33.44 3.58
C VAL A 64 5.98 34.94 3.42
N ASP A 65 5.53 35.39 2.27
CA ASP A 65 5.28 36.79 1.95
C ASP A 65 3.77 37.03 1.82
N PHE A 66 3.23 37.99 2.58
CA PHE A 66 1.83 38.39 2.57
C PHE A 66 1.70 39.89 2.27
N ARG A 67 0.80 40.24 1.34
CA ARG A 67 0.50 41.62 0.93
C ARG A 67 -0.97 41.94 1.22
N PRO A 68 -1.27 42.68 2.29
CA PRO A 68 -2.65 43.04 2.66
C PRO A 68 -3.42 43.75 1.54
N ASP A 69 -4.61 43.24 1.18
CA ASP A 69 -5.45 43.82 0.13
C ASP A 69 -6.96 43.89 0.45
N GLY A 70 -7.37 43.47 1.66
CA GLY A 70 -8.79 43.42 2.05
C GLY A 70 -9.46 42.06 1.90
N ARG A 71 -8.81 41.08 1.26
CA ARG A 71 -9.45 39.84 0.81
C ARG A 71 -8.89 38.61 1.53
N PRO A 72 -9.60 37.45 1.48
CA PRO A 72 -9.02 36.16 1.87
C PRO A 72 -7.74 35.83 1.09
N PHE A 73 -7.00 34.82 1.56
CA PHE A 73 -5.77 34.40 0.90
C PHE A 73 -6.02 33.89 -0.53
N HIS A 74 -5.21 34.39 -1.46
CA HIS A 74 -5.21 34.03 -2.88
C HIS A 74 -3.79 34.21 -3.48
N PRO A 75 -3.50 33.66 -4.67
CA PRO A 75 -2.14 33.69 -5.24
C PRO A 75 -1.48 35.07 -5.35
N ALA A 76 -2.25 36.15 -5.48
CA ALA A 76 -1.71 37.50 -5.63
C ALA A 76 -1.37 38.21 -4.29
N ASN A 77 -1.83 37.69 -3.13
CA ASN A 77 -1.62 38.31 -1.82
C ASN A 77 -0.84 37.44 -0.84
N LEU A 78 -0.72 36.13 -1.07
CA LEU A 78 0.06 35.22 -0.22
C LEU A 78 0.89 34.29 -1.10
N ALA A 79 2.18 34.17 -0.78
CA ALA A 79 3.08 33.20 -1.39
C ALA A 79 4.05 32.65 -0.35
N ALA A 80 4.46 31.41 -0.50
CA ALA A 80 5.54 30.82 0.28
C ALA A 80 6.63 30.28 -0.64
N GLN A 81 7.87 30.54 -0.26
CA GLN A 81 9.06 29.94 -0.84
C GLN A 81 9.60 28.89 0.13
N VAL A 82 9.60 27.64 -0.29
CA VAL A 82 10.21 26.50 0.42
C VAL A 82 11.70 26.48 0.12
N LEU A 83 12.49 26.40 1.19
CA LEU A 83 13.95 26.39 1.16
C LEU A 83 14.45 24.95 1.35
N PHE A 84 15.26 24.48 0.41
CA PHE A 84 15.88 23.16 0.49
C PHE A 84 17.24 23.29 1.18
N ALA A 85 17.47 22.49 2.22
CA ALA A 85 18.80 22.38 2.81
C ALA A 85 19.72 21.58 1.86
N GLY A 86 20.92 22.13 1.56
CA GLY A 86 22.05 21.42 0.95
C GLY A 86 21.75 20.72 -0.39
N GLY A 87 21.80 21.46 -1.49
CA GLY A 87 21.99 20.89 -2.83
C GLY A 87 23.42 20.35 -3.00
N ALA A 88 23.61 19.35 -3.86
CA ALA A 88 24.93 18.78 -4.19
C ALA A 88 25.94 19.83 -4.69
N ASP A 89 25.43 20.96 -5.20
CA ASP A 89 26.23 22.05 -5.76
C ASP A 89 26.25 23.31 -4.87
N GLY A 90 25.77 23.21 -3.62
CA GLY A 90 25.69 24.35 -2.70
C GLY A 90 24.67 25.43 -3.08
N GLN A 91 23.95 25.30 -4.21
CA GLN A 91 22.83 26.17 -4.56
C GLN A 91 21.54 25.68 -3.89
N ALA A 92 20.85 26.60 -3.20
CA ALA A 92 19.51 26.37 -2.70
C ALA A 92 18.54 26.24 -3.88
N SER A 93 18.09 25.02 -4.19
CA SER A 93 16.85 24.85 -4.94
C SER A 93 15.71 25.46 -4.12
N ARG A 94 14.66 25.92 -4.80
CA ARG A 94 13.51 26.61 -4.21
C ARG A 94 12.25 26.08 -4.86
N ALA A 95 11.21 25.88 -4.06
CA ALA A 95 9.87 25.58 -4.53
C ALA A 95 8.97 26.70 -4.06
N PHE A 96 7.93 26.99 -4.82
CA PHE A 96 6.97 28.02 -4.48
C PHE A 96 5.62 27.37 -4.27
N TRP A 97 4.86 27.93 -3.35
CA TRP A 97 3.48 27.58 -3.09
C TRP A 97 2.65 28.85 -3.03
N HIS A 98 1.48 28.79 -3.66
CA HIS A 98 0.43 29.79 -3.58
C HIS A 98 -0.89 29.14 -3.18
N PRO A 99 -1.80 29.88 -2.53
CA PRO A 99 -3.14 29.39 -2.25
C PRO A 99 -3.85 28.87 -3.50
N GLY A 100 -4.31 27.62 -3.47
CA GLY A 100 -4.98 26.98 -4.60
C GLY A 100 -4.07 26.17 -5.53
N ASP A 101 -2.75 26.18 -5.34
CA ASP A 101 -1.85 25.30 -6.07
C ASP A 101 -2.20 23.82 -5.84
N ALA A 102 -2.28 23.05 -6.92
CA ALA A 102 -2.39 21.60 -6.86
C ALA A 102 -1.05 20.97 -6.43
N ASP A 103 -1.10 19.79 -5.85
CA ASP A 103 0.09 19.01 -5.47
C ASP A 103 0.10 17.67 -6.21
N ASP A 104 0.37 17.74 -7.50
CA ASP A 104 0.40 16.55 -8.37
C ASP A 104 1.61 15.64 -8.10
N ALA A 105 2.50 16.05 -7.19
CA ALA A 105 3.71 15.33 -6.81
C ALA A 105 3.63 14.72 -5.39
N ASN A 106 2.42 14.64 -4.82
CA ASN A 106 2.15 13.99 -3.54
C ASN A 106 2.55 12.49 -3.61
N LEU A 107 3.13 11.97 -2.53
CA LEU A 107 3.59 10.58 -2.47
C LEU A 107 2.46 9.59 -2.10
N GLY A 108 1.20 10.02 -2.16
CA GLY A 108 0.03 9.22 -1.82
C GLY A 108 -0.11 9.02 -0.31
N GLY A 109 -1.10 8.24 0.09
CA GLY A 109 -1.48 8.05 1.49
C GLY A 109 -2.23 6.75 1.63
N THR A 110 -3.47 6.82 2.11
CA THR A 110 -4.32 5.64 2.26
C THR A 110 -5.78 6.01 2.06
N LEU A 111 -6.68 5.06 2.25
CA LEU A 111 -8.13 5.24 2.17
C LEU A 111 -8.77 4.92 3.52
N GLU A 112 -10.03 5.32 3.68
CA GLU A 112 -10.83 4.94 4.84
C GLU A 112 -11.01 3.42 4.92
N THR A 113 -11.25 2.78 3.77
CA THR A 113 -11.56 1.35 3.66
C THR A 113 -11.31 0.79 2.26
N LEU A 114 -11.18 -0.53 2.17
CA LEU A 114 -11.07 -1.36 0.97
C LEU A 114 -12.32 -2.25 0.76
N ASP A 115 -13.42 -1.95 1.45
CA ASP A 115 -14.69 -2.69 1.36
C ASP A 115 -15.10 -2.90 -0.12
N GLY A 116 -15.30 -4.17 -0.50
CA GLY A 116 -15.77 -4.54 -1.84
C GLY A 116 -14.76 -4.36 -2.97
N LEU A 117 -13.52 -3.93 -2.69
CA LEU A 117 -12.49 -3.76 -3.71
C LEU A 117 -11.85 -5.09 -4.11
N ARG A 118 -11.45 -5.18 -5.38
CA ARG A 118 -10.83 -6.38 -6.00
C ARG A 118 -9.40 -6.14 -6.49
N GLY A 119 -8.98 -4.89 -6.53
CA GLY A 119 -7.74 -4.46 -7.15
C GLY A 119 -7.53 -2.96 -6.97
N PRO A 120 -6.64 -2.35 -7.77
CA PRO A 120 -6.16 -1.01 -7.51
C PRO A 120 -7.17 0.10 -7.72
N VAL A 121 -7.14 1.07 -6.80
CA VAL A 121 -7.89 2.33 -6.86
C VAL A 121 -6.97 3.51 -6.49
N PRO A 122 -7.29 4.75 -6.88
CA PRO A 122 -6.58 5.93 -6.40
C PRO A 122 -6.60 6.00 -4.87
N ILE A 123 -5.42 6.18 -4.26
CA ILE A 123 -5.27 6.36 -2.81
C ILE A 123 -5.35 7.84 -2.43
N GLY A 124 -5.74 8.13 -1.19
CA GLY A 124 -5.78 9.50 -0.68
C GLY A 124 -4.40 10.16 -0.62
N ARG A 125 -4.38 11.46 -0.33
CA ARG A 125 -3.13 12.23 -0.17
C ARG A 125 -2.49 11.96 1.18
N GLY A 126 -1.17 12.07 1.24
CA GLY A 126 -0.40 12.06 2.49
C GLY A 126 0.33 13.38 2.74
N MET A 127 1.07 13.42 3.83
CA MET A 127 1.81 14.58 4.33
C MET A 127 3.04 14.95 3.47
N LEU A 128 3.63 13.97 2.81
CA LEU A 128 4.90 14.10 2.08
C LEU A 128 4.64 14.20 0.59
N SER A 129 5.34 15.14 -0.03
CA SER A 129 5.26 15.44 -1.45
C SER A 129 6.64 15.79 -2.00
N ARG A 130 6.87 15.45 -3.27
CA ARG A 130 8.07 15.86 -4.02
C ARG A 130 8.09 17.37 -4.28
N SER A 131 6.94 18.04 -4.16
CA SER A 131 6.81 19.52 -4.18
C SER A 131 7.52 20.18 -2.99
N GLY A 132 7.74 19.42 -1.92
CA GLY A 132 8.47 19.84 -0.73
C GLY A 132 7.67 20.69 0.26
N TRP A 133 6.36 20.76 0.05
CA TRP A 133 5.41 21.37 0.97
C TRP A 133 4.16 20.50 1.10
N ALA A 134 3.41 20.72 2.19
CA ALA A 134 2.07 20.21 2.37
C ALA A 134 1.20 21.26 3.06
N LEU A 135 -0.08 21.31 2.71
CA LEU A 135 -1.05 22.19 3.32
C LEU A 135 -2.14 21.34 3.97
N VAL A 136 -2.35 21.53 5.27
CA VAL A 136 -3.45 20.91 6.01
C VAL A 136 -4.45 21.98 6.41
N ASP A 137 -5.73 21.78 6.10
CA ASP A 137 -6.80 22.76 6.32
C ASP A 137 -7.70 22.37 7.49
N ASP A 138 -7.56 23.08 8.62
CA ASP A 138 -8.36 22.90 9.84
C ASP A 138 -9.49 23.93 9.94
N SER A 139 -9.80 24.67 8.87
CA SER A 139 -10.80 25.75 8.88
C SER A 139 -12.21 25.26 9.25
N ARG A 140 -12.48 23.98 9.01
CA ARG A 140 -13.78 23.32 9.25
C ARG A 140 -13.70 22.19 10.28
N GLY A 141 -12.53 21.90 10.84
CA GLY A 141 -12.35 20.83 11.81
C GLY A 141 -13.20 21.06 13.07
N ALA A 142 -13.68 19.97 13.67
CA ALA A 142 -14.39 20.04 14.94
C ALA A 142 -13.45 20.52 16.05
N LEU A 143 -13.96 21.37 16.94
CA LEU A 143 -13.23 21.84 18.12
C LEU A 143 -13.36 20.85 19.26
N LEU A 144 -12.40 20.84 20.18
CA LEU A 144 -12.46 20.12 21.44
C LEU A 144 -12.65 21.12 22.58
N VAL A 145 -13.82 21.09 23.21
CA VAL A 145 -14.20 21.90 24.36
C VAL A 145 -14.46 20.97 25.53
N ASP A 146 -13.69 21.12 26.62
CA ASP A 146 -13.73 20.22 27.78
C ASP A 146 -13.61 18.73 27.40
N ASN A 147 -12.69 18.46 26.46
CA ASN A 147 -12.44 17.16 25.83
C ASN A 147 -13.66 16.54 25.13
N TRP A 148 -14.60 17.37 24.67
CA TRP A 148 -15.75 16.96 23.88
C TRP A 148 -15.78 17.70 22.55
N ALA A 149 -16.20 17.02 21.47
CA ALA A 149 -16.29 17.65 20.18
C ALA A 149 -17.39 18.72 20.14
N ALA A 150 -17.14 19.82 19.44
CA ALA A 150 -18.08 20.89 19.20
C ALA A 150 -17.91 21.45 17.79
N ALA A 151 -19.02 21.82 17.15
CA ALA A 151 -18.99 22.46 15.84
C ALA A 151 -18.37 23.86 15.97
N ARG A 152 -17.54 24.28 15.00
CA ARG A 152 -16.86 25.58 15.03
C ARG A 152 -17.83 26.77 15.04
N ALA A 153 -18.99 26.62 14.39
CA ALA A 153 -20.06 27.62 14.35
C ALA A 153 -20.62 27.96 15.74
N TRP A 154 -20.57 27.04 16.71
CA TRP A 154 -21.04 27.27 18.08
C TRP A 154 -20.33 28.44 18.78
N ARG A 155 -19.09 28.76 18.39
CA ARG A 155 -18.34 29.91 18.90
C ARG A 155 -18.72 31.25 18.26
N GLY A 156 -19.74 31.30 17.40
CA GLY A 156 -20.13 32.52 16.69
C GLY A 156 -19.04 33.01 15.74
N VAL A 157 -18.22 32.09 15.23
CA VAL A 157 -17.13 32.35 14.30
C VAL A 157 -17.76 32.58 12.92
N PRO A 158 -17.57 33.74 12.30
CA PRO A 158 -18.17 34.02 11.00
C PRO A 158 -17.68 33.06 9.92
N ASP A 159 -18.56 32.75 8.97
CA ASP A 159 -18.18 32.04 7.75
C ASP A 159 -17.06 32.78 7.01
N GLY A 160 -16.14 32.01 6.43
CA GLY A 160 -14.99 32.54 5.68
C GLY A 160 -13.69 32.66 6.47
N ASN A 161 -13.63 32.28 7.75
CA ASN A 161 -12.36 32.13 8.47
C ASN A 161 -11.49 31.03 7.83
N THR A 162 -10.17 31.27 7.79
CA THR A 162 -9.15 30.31 7.33
C THR A 162 -8.25 29.90 8.49
N ASP A 163 -7.89 28.61 8.57
CA ASP A 163 -6.99 28.01 9.55
C ASP A 163 -6.15 26.92 8.87
N TRP A 164 -5.02 27.32 8.28
CA TRP A 164 -4.14 26.44 7.51
C TRP A 164 -2.84 26.18 8.23
N TYR A 165 -2.31 24.96 8.06
CA TYR A 165 -0.97 24.58 8.47
C TYR A 165 -0.14 24.32 7.22
N LEU A 166 0.75 25.25 6.89
CA LEU A 166 1.68 25.10 5.77
C LEU A 166 2.98 24.48 6.30
N PHE A 167 3.23 23.24 5.88
CA PHE A 167 4.48 22.56 6.11
C PHE A 167 5.43 22.76 4.93
N ALA A 168 6.68 23.12 5.24
CA ALA A 168 7.75 23.34 4.28
C ALA A 168 8.97 22.52 4.72
N PHE A 169 9.30 21.50 3.94
CA PHE A 169 10.33 20.51 4.29
C PHE A 169 11.28 20.18 3.13
N GLY A 170 10.97 20.60 1.91
CA GLY A 170 11.78 20.31 0.74
C GLY A 170 11.88 18.79 0.50
N ARG A 171 13.07 18.22 0.73
CA ARG A 171 13.28 16.76 0.64
C ARG A 171 13.57 16.11 1.99
N ASP A 172 13.43 16.83 3.09
CA ASP A 172 13.60 16.30 4.45
C ASP A 172 12.27 15.73 4.96
N TYR A 173 11.89 14.58 4.41
CA TYR A 173 10.61 13.94 4.72
C TYR A 173 10.49 13.52 6.19
N ARG A 174 11.60 13.17 6.83
CA ARG A 174 11.63 12.84 8.27
C ARG A 174 11.34 14.07 9.13
N ALA A 175 11.85 15.25 8.76
CA ALA A 175 11.51 16.48 9.45
C ALA A 175 10.02 16.83 9.32
N ALA A 176 9.42 16.57 8.16
CA ALA A 176 7.99 16.80 7.95
C ALA A 176 7.11 15.91 8.84
N LEU A 177 7.41 14.61 8.96
CA LEU A 177 6.68 13.70 9.85
C LEU A 177 6.88 14.06 11.33
N ARG A 178 8.11 14.44 11.72
CA ARG A 178 8.38 14.97 13.08
C ARG A 178 7.61 16.26 13.37
N ALA A 179 7.53 17.17 12.40
CA ALA A 179 6.74 18.39 12.52
C ALA A 179 5.24 18.08 12.63
N MET A 180 4.72 17.13 11.84
CA MET A 180 3.34 16.64 11.96
C MET A 180 3.06 16.13 13.38
N ALA A 181 3.91 15.24 13.92
CA ALA A 181 3.73 14.72 15.27
C ALA A 181 3.88 15.80 16.36
N SER A 182 4.76 16.79 16.16
CA SER A 182 4.89 17.91 17.09
C SER A 182 3.70 18.86 17.08
N VAL A 183 3.03 19.03 15.94
CA VAL A 183 1.92 19.99 15.77
C VAL A 183 0.57 19.33 16.06
N PHE A 184 0.34 18.13 15.55
CA PHE A 184 -0.92 17.39 15.65
C PHE A 184 -0.92 16.31 16.75
N GLY A 185 0.21 16.10 17.43
CA GLY A 185 0.39 15.12 18.49
C GLY A 185 1.04 13.81 18.01
N PRO A 186 1.69 13.05 18.92
CA PRO A 186 2.46 11.86 18.58
C PRO A 186 1.56 10.69 18.16
N VAL A 187 2.11 9.78 17.35
CA VAL A 187 1.50 8.47 17.09
C VAL A 187 1.80 7.57 18.29
N PRO A 188 0.81 7.20 19.13
CA PRO A 188 1.09 6.41 20.33
C PRO A 188 1.45 4.97 19.96
N VAL A 189 2.28 4.33 20.78
CA VAL A 189 2.50 2.88 20.70
C VAL A 189 1.20 2.14 21.08
N PRO A 190 0.67 1.25 20.24
CA PRO A 190 -0.50 0.45 20.62
C PRO A 190 -0.15 -0.54 21.75
N ARG A 191 -1.17 -1.23 22.29
CA ARG A 191 -0.93 -2.40 23.16
C ARG A 191 -0.19 -3.46 22.36
N ARG A 192 0.82 -4.12 22.94
CA ARG A 192 1.68 -5.09 22.23
C ARG A 192 0.89 -6.25 21.64
N CYS A 193 -0.20 -6.68 22.27
CA CYS A 193 -1.10 -7.71 21.72
C CYS A 193 -1.65 -7.36 20.33
N ALA A 194 -1.86 -6.07 20.03
CA ALA A 194 -2.34 -5.65 18.72
C ALA A 194 -1.30 -5.90 17.60
N LEU A 195 -0.02 -5.94 17.96
CA LEU A 195 1.10 -6.29 17.07
C LEU A 195 1.30 -7.81 16.96
N GLY A 196 0.45 -8.62 17.60
CA GLY A 196 0.53 -10.08 17.57
C GLY A 196 -0.13 -10.73 16.36
N SER A 197 -0.43 -12.02 16.48
CA SER A 197 -1.32 -12.74 15.56
C SER A 197 -2.75 -12.83 16.13
N TRP A 198 -3.73 -12.74 15.25
CA TRP A 198 -5.13 -12.64 15.61
C TRP A 198 -5.93 -13.73 14.89
N TYR A 199 -6.81 -14.39 15.64
CA TYR A 199 -7.87 -15.18 15.05
C TYR A 199 -9.16 -14.37 15.01
N SER A 200 -9.74 -14.27 13.83
CA SER A 200 -11.05 -13.67 13.60
C SER A 200 -11.75 -14.41 12.46
N ARG A 201 -13.07 -14.48 12.53
CA ARG A 201 -13.93 -14.98 11.47
C ARG A 201 -15.35 -14.59 11.80
N TYR A 202 -16.11 -14.10 10.83
CA TYR A 202 -17.54 -13.98 11.01
C TYR A 202 -18.18 -15.38 11.02
N TRP A 203 -18.32 -15.98 12.21
CA TRP A 203 -18.84 -17.33 12.39
C TRP A 203 -19.48 -17.53 13.78
N PRO A 204 -20.61 -18.26 13.89
CA PRO A 204 -21.33 -18.48 15.14
C PRO A 204 -20.66 -19.56 16.01
N HIS A 205 -19.46 -19.27 16.52
CA HIS A 205 -18.73 -20.18 17.41
C HIS A 205 -19.39 -20.26 18.80
N SER A 206 -19.47 -21.49 19.32
CA SER A 206 -19.77 -21.78 20.71
C SER A 206 -18.55 -21.63 21.61
N SER A 207 -18.75 -21.57 22.94
CA SER A 207 -17.62 -21.50 23.88
C SER A 207 -16.68 -22.71 23.80
N ALA A 208 -17.21 -23.89 23.49
CA ALA A 208 -16.41 -25.10 23.31
C ALA A 208 -15.54 -25.00 22.05
N GLU A 209 -16.07 -24.45 20.96
CA GLU A 209 -15.31 -24.23 19.72
C GLU A 209 -14.22 -23.18 19.89
N TYR A 210 -14.45 -22.10 20.64
CA TYR A 210 -13.37 -21.14 20.97
C TYR A 210 -12.23 -21.79 21.75
N ARG A 211 -12.54 -22.65 22.72
CA ARG A 211 -11.50 -23.42 23.45
C ARG A 211 -10.78 -24.40 22.52
N GLY A 212 -11.52 -25.08 21.64
CA GLY A 212 -10.98 -25.96 20.61
C GLY A 212 -10.03 -25.22 19.65
N LEU A 213 -10.39 -24.02 19.21
CA LEU A 213 -9.54 -23.18 18.36
C LEU A 213 -8.21 -22.87 19.03
N VAL A 214 -8.22 -22.47 20.30
CA VAL A 214 -6.97 -22.20 21.03
C VAL A 214 -6.12 -23.47 21.17
N ALA A 215 -6.75 -24.62 21.43
CA ALA A 215 -6.05 -25.91 21.47
C ALA A 215 -5.47 -26.30 20.09
N ASP A 216 -6.18 -26.04 19.00
CA ASP A 216 -5.72 -26.28 17.63
C ASP A 216 -4.51 -25.40 17.30
N TYR A 217 -4.55 -24.09 17.64
CA TYR A 217 -3.41 -23.18 17.46
C TYR A 217 -2.16 -23.72 18.17
N HIS A 218 -2.31 -24.22 19.40
CA HIS A 218 -1.20 -24.82 20.14
C HIS A 218 -0.71 -26.11 19.47
N THR A 219 -1.64 -27.04 19.16
CA THR A 219 -1.34 -28.35 18.56
C THR A 219 -0.65 -28.24 17.20
N HIS A 220 -1.02 -27.23 16.41
CA HIS A 220 -0.46 -26.99 15.08
C HIS A 220 0.74 -26.03 15.07
N GLU A 221 1.22 -25.63 16.25
CA GLU A 221 2.40 -24.77 16.45
C GLU A 221 2.27 -23.36 15.84
N PHE A 222 1.07 -22.78 15.94
CA PHE A 222 0.82 -21.39 15.57
C PHE A 222 0.76 -20.50 16.83
N PRO A 223 1.42 -19.32 16.82
CA PRO A 223 1.24 -18.31 17.84
C PRO A 223 -0.13 -17.63 17.69
N LEU A 224 -0.67 -17.17 18.80
CA LEU A 224 -1.94 -16.45 18.87
C LEU A 224 -1.91 -15.47 20.05
N ASP A 225 -2.22 -14.20 19.82
CA ASP A 225 -2.22 -13.16 20.86
C ASP A 225 -3.59 -12.52 21.06
N VAL A 226 -4.45 -12.52 20.03
CA VAL A 226 -5.80 -11.92 20.08
C VAL A 226 -6.86 -12.90 19.60
N MET A 227 -7.91 -13.06 20.40
CA MET A 227 -9.14 -13.75 20.04
C MET A 227 -10.25 -12.73 19.76
N VAL A 228 -10.74 -12.70 18.51
CA VAL A 228 -11.86 -11.85 18.10
C VAL A 228 -13.14 -12.67 18.12
N LEU A 229 -14.13 -12.21 18.89
CA LEU A 229 -15.49 -12.72 18.85
C LEU A 229 -16.32 -11.79 17.96
N ASP A 230 -16.70 -12.30 16.80
CA ASP A 230 -17.46 -11.55 15.79
C ASP A 230 -18.96 -11.47 16.12
N MET A 231 -19.76 -10.87 15.23
CA MET A 231 -21.19 -10.56 15.34
C MET A 231 -22.05 -11.49 16.20
N ASP A 232 -21.83 -12.81 16.12
CA ASP A 232 -22.66 -13.79 16.81
C ASP A 232 -22.42 -13.88 18.33
N TRP A 233 -21.47 -13.10 18.88
CA TRP A 233 -21.26 -12.99 20.33
C TRP A 233 -22.49 -12.42 21.06
N HIS A 234 -23.29 -11.56 20.40
CA HIS A 234 -24.46 -10.92 20.99
C HIS A 234 -25.79 -11.56 20.56
N SER A 235 -26.76 -11.60 21.47
CA SER A 235 -28.05 -12.29 21.26
C SER A 235 -28.92 -11.67 20.16
N ALA A 236 -28.69 -10.40 19.82
CA ALA A 236 -29.42 -9.72 18.76
C ALA A 236 -29.13 -10.29 17.36
N SER A 237 -27.94 -10.86 17.13
CA SER A 237 -27.57 -11.44 15.83
C SER A 237 -28.46 -12.61 15.44
N ALA A 238 -28.96 -13.38 16.42
CA ALA A 238 -29.88 -14.49 16.22
C ALA A 238 -31.24 -14.04 15.63
N ARG A 239 -31.53 -12.73 15.67
CA ARG A 239 -32.70 -12.10 15.07
C ARG A 239 -32.39 -11.34 13.79
N GLY A 240 -31.16 -11.40 13.29
CA GLY A 240 -30.69 -10.65 12.13
C GLY A 240 -30.41 -9.16 12.42
N GLU A 241 -30.32 -8.77 13.69
CA GLU A 241 -29.97 -7.40 14.09
C GLU A 241 -28.45 -7.24 14.15
N TRP A 242 -27.93 -6.11 13.64
CA TRP A 242 -26.50 -5.80 13.68
C TRP A 242 -26.06 -5.21 15.02
N THR A 243 -26.93 -4.43 15.66
CA THR A 243 -26.62 -3.82 16.96
C THR A 243 -27.07 -4.72 18.10
N GLY A 244 -26.15 -5.14 18.97
CA GLY A 244 -26.46 -5.86 20.20
C GLY A 244 -25.40 -5.71 21.28
N TRP A 245 -25.81 -5.93 22.53
CA TRP A 245 -25.01 -5.60 23.71
C TRP A 245 -24.97 -6.69 24.79
N SER A 246 -25.74 -7.77 24.60
CA SER A 246 -25.92 -8.84 25.57
C SER A 246 -25.45 -10.17 24.99
N TRP A 247 -24.73 -10.96 25.79
CA TRP A 247 -24.18 -12.26 25.36
C TRP A 247 -25.26 -13.17 24.74
N ASN A 248 -24.93 -13.80 23.61
CA ASN A 248 -25.73 -14.86 23.02
C ASN A 248 -25.58 -16.14 23.84
N ARG A 249 -26.38 -16.30 24.89
CA ARG A 249 -26.29 -17.46 25.81
C ARG A 249 -26.59 -18.81 25.17
N SER A 250 -27.16 -18.85 23.98
CA SER A 250 -27.34 -20.09 23.22
C SER A 250 -26.02 -20.60 22.61
N LEU A 251 -25.13 -19.70 22.20
CA LEU A 251 -23.80 -20.05 21.71
C LEU A 251 -22.74 -20.01 22.82
N LEU A 252 -22.84 -19.00 23.69
CA LEU A 252 -21.89 -18.66 24.74
C LEU A 252 -22.58 -18.72 26.12
N PRO A 253 -22.98 -19.93 26.59
CA PRO A 253 -23.67 -20.05 27.88
C PRO A 253 -22.81 -19.55 29.06
N ASP A 254 -21.50 -19.77 28.98
CA ASP A 254 -20.44 -19.44 29.94
C ASP A 254 -19.50 -18.32 29.44
N ALA A 255 -20.05 -17.28 28.81
CA ALA A 255 -19.27 -16.25 28.13
C ALA A 255 -18.23 -15.56 29.03
N GLU A 256 -18.58 -15.22 30.26
CA GLU A 256 -17.67 -14.61 31.22
C GLU A 256 -16.53 -15.57 31.60
N GLU A 257 -16.84 -16.84 31.88
CA GLU A 257 -15.84 -17.87 32.17
C GLU A 257 -14.94 -18.16 30.96
N LEU A 258 -15.47 -18.08 29.74
CA LEU A 258 -14.69 -18.18 28.51
C LEU A 258 -13.68 -17.04 28.41
N VAL A 259 -14.07 -15.78 28.66
CA VAL A 259 -13.15 -14.63 28.60
C VAL A 259 -12.05 -14.77 29.65
N VAL A 260 -12.40 -15.11 30.89
CA VAL A 260 -11.40 -15.39 31.95
C VAL A 260 -10.45 -16.51 31.53
N TRP A 261 -10.99 -17.58 30.95
CA TRP A 261 -10.17 -18.69 30.45
C TRP A 261 -9.22 -18.25 29.32
N LEU A 262 -9.70 -17.43 28.36
CA LEU A 262 -8.86 -16.88 27.28
C LEU A 262 -7.72 -16.02 27.83
N HIS A 263 -7.98 -15.17 28.84
CA HIS A 263 -6.93 -14.41 29.51
C HIS A 263 -5.93 -15.31 30.24
N ALA A 264 -6.39 -16.39 30.87
CA ALA A 264 -5.51 -17.39 31.49
C ALA A 264 -4.64 -18.12 30.45
N GLN A 265 -5.07 -18.17 29.18
CA GLN A 265 -4.25 -18.62 28.05
C GLN A 265 -3.32 -17.53 27.51
N GLY A 266 -3.29 -16.32 28.08
CA GLY A 266 -2.46 -15.19 27.66
C GLY A 266 -2.99 -14.43 26.43
N LEU A 267 -4.27 -14.59 26.09
CA LEU A 267 -4.90 -13.96 24.92
C LEU A 267 -5.62 -12.67 25.31
N ALA A 268 -5.51 -11.63 24.50
CA ALA A 268 -6.42 -10.48 24.58
C ALA A 268 -7.74 -10.79 23.85
N VAL A 269 -8.85 -10.23 24.33
CA VAL A 269 -10.19 -10.47 23.78
C VAL A 269 -10.82 -9.17 23.28
N THR A 270 -11.40 -9.22 22.08
CA THR A 270 -12.17 -8.10 21.51
C THR A 270 -13.47 -8.59 20.87
N LEU A 271 -14.49 -7.74 20.90
CA LEU A 271 -15.82 -7.99 20.34
C LEU A 271 -16.09 -7.03 19.18
N ASN A 272 -16.71 -7.53 18.11
CA ASN A 272 -17.25 -6.70 17.03
C ASN A 272 -18.48 -5.91 17.50
N LEU A 273 -18.51 -4.60 17.23
CA LEU A 273 -19.60 -3.69 17.56
C LEU A 273 -20.09 -2.93 16.32
N HIS A 274 -21.42 -2.94 16.14
CA HIS A 274 -22.16 -2.03 15.27
C HIS A 274 -23.13 -1.20 16.13
N PRO A 275 -22.74 -0.01 16.62
CA PRO A 275 -23.52 0.69 17.64
C PRO A 275 -24.79 1.42 17.12
N ALA A 276 -25.06 1.37 15.81
CA ALA A 276 -25.96 2.30 15.10
C ALA A 276 -27.43 2.28 15.57
N ASP A 277 -28.00 1.14 15.97
CA ASP A 277 -29.41 1.06 16.41
C ASP A 277 -29.58 1.35 17.92
N GLY A 278 -28.51 1.75 18.60
CA GLY A 278 -28.49 2.03 20.03
C GLY A 278 -28.87 0.84 20.92
N VAL A 279 -29.25 1.12 22.17
CA VAL A 279 -29.54 0.09 23.18
C VAL A 279 -31.03 -0.28 23.15
N GLY A 280 -31.33 -1.55 22.84
CA GLY A 280 -32.69 -2.06 22.68
C GLY A 280 -33.32 -2.62 23.96
N PRO A 281 -34.66 -2.72 24.04
CA PRO A 281 -35.38 -3.20 25.23
C PRO A 281 -35.16 -4.67 25.59
N ARG A 282 -34.56 -5.45 24.67
CA ARG A 282 -34.22 -6.87 24.89
C ARG A 282 -32.81 -7.07 25.43
N GLU A 283 -32.07 -5.99 25.67
CA GLU A 283 -30.69 -6.04 26.17
C GLU A 283 -30.68 -6.12 27.70
N ASP A 284 -29.78 -6.91 28.27
CA ASP A 284 -29.61 -7.14 29.71
C ASP A 284 -29.45 -5.82 30.48
N ARG A 285 -28.81 -4.83 29.84
CA ARG A 285 -28.49 -3.52 30.43
C ARG A 285 -29.42 -2.39 30.01
N TYR A 286 -30.51 -2.68 29.30
CA TYR A 286 -31.44 -1.64 28.81
C TYR A 286 -31.98 -0.75 29.92
N GLU A 287 -32.52 -1.32 31.00
CA GLU A 287 -33.10 -0.51 32.08
C GLU A 287 -32.08 0.41 32.75
N ALA A 288 -30.85 -0.10 32.96
CA ALA A 288 -29.76 0.67 33.56
C ALA A 288 -29.34 1.81 32.62
N PHE A 289 -29.23 1.53 31.31
CA PHE A 289 -28.95 2.52 30.29
C PHE A 289 -30.04 3.61 30.25
N MET A 290 -31.32 3.24 30.21
CA MET A 290 -32.44 4.18 30.17
C MET A 290 -32.52 5.06 31.42
N ARG A 291 -32.29 4.50 32.62
CA ARG A 291 -32.20 5.29 33.86
C ARG A 291 -31.04 6.28 33.81
N ALA A 292 -29.88 5.88 33.28
CA ALA A 292 -28.73 6.78 33.10
C ALA A 292 -28.99 7.88 32.07
N GLN A 293 -29.89 7.67 31.12
CA GLN A 293 -30.39 8.68 30.19
C GLN A 293 -31.50 9.57 30.78
N GLY A 294 -31.95 9.31 32.02
CA GLY A 294 -33.08 10.03 32.63
C GLY A 294 -34.44 9.67 32.02
N ALA A 295 -34.53 8.57 31.28
CA ALA A 295 -35.75 8.07 30.66
C ALA A 295 -36.40 6.97 31.52
N GLY A 296 -37.67 6.66 31.22
CA GLY A 296 -38.37 5.55 31.88
C GLY A 296 -37.71 4.20 31.55
N PRO A 297 -37.47 3.31 32.53
CA PRO A 297 -36.77 2.04 32.29
C PRO A 297 -37.56 1.01 31.46
N HIS A 298 -38.88 1.20 31.29
CA HIS A 298 -39.77 0.23 30.63
C HIS A 298 -40.57 0.86 29.48
N THR A 299 -40.01 1.85 28.77
CA THR A 299 -40.71 2.48 27.63
C THR A 299 -40.87 1.52 26.45
N GLY A 300 -39.95 0.54 26.31
CA GLY A 300 -39.91 -0.34 25.15
C GLY A 300 -39.33 0.32 23.89
N GLU A 301 -38.90 1.58 23.99
CA GLU A 301 -38.38 2.38 22.88
C GLU A 301 -36.85 2.44 22.88
N ARG A 302 -36.26 2.70 21.71
CA ARG A 302 -34.82 2.97 21.57
C ARG A 302 -34.58 4.47 21.54
N ILE A 303 -33.53 4.93 22.23
CA ILE A 303 -32.99 6.28 22.02
C ILE A 303 -32.10 6.20 20.78
N ALA A 304 -32.33 7.10 19.82
CA ALA A 304 -31.52 7.16 18.60
C ALA A 304 -30.03 7.32 18.94
N PHE A 305 -29.17 6.56 18.26
CA PHE A 305 -27.74 6.63 18.47
C PHE A 305 -27.20 7.99 18.02
N ASP A 306 -26.42 8.63 18.88
CA ASP A 306 -25.74 9.88 18.56
C ASP A 306 -24.41 9.96 19.31
N ALA A 307 -23.31 9.79 18.59
CA ALA A 307 -21.96 9.85 19.15
C ALA A 307 -21.61 11.23 19.73
N GLY A 308 -22.29 12.30 19.28
CA GLY A 308 -22.10 13.66 19.80
C GLY A 308 -22.87 13.94 21.09
N ASN A 309 -23.83 13.08 21.45
CA ASN A 309 -24.58 13.18 22.70
C ASN A 309 -23.75 12.63 23.87
N ARG A 310 -23.16 13.54 24.65
CA ARG A 310 -22.28 13.19 25.79
C ARG A 310 -22.97 12.33 26.85
N PRO A 311 -24.17 12.67 27.36
CA PRO A 311 -24.92 11.76 28.25
C PRO A 311 -25.13 10.37 27.67
N TYR A 312 -25.48 10.25 26.38
CA TYR A 312 -25.69 8.97 25.70
C TYR A 312 -24.41 8.11 25.74
N MET A 313 -23.29 8.66 25.27
CA MET A 313 -22.02 7.94 25.22
C MET A 313 -21.51 7.57 26.62
N ASN A 314 -21.67 8.45 27.61
CA ASN A 314 -21.32 8.15 28.99
C ASN A 314 -22.13 6.97 29.55
N ALA A 315 -23.43 6.89 29.26
CA ALA A 315 -24.26 5.76 29.68
C ALA A 315 -23.90 4.48 28.92
N LEU A 316 -23.59 4.57 27.62
CA LEU A 316 -23.13 3.43 26.85
C LEU A 316 -21.84 2.86 27.44
N PHE A 317 -20.83 3.71 27.69
CA PHE A 317 -19.56 3.29 28.28
C PHE A 317 -19.71 2.74 29.70
N SER A 318 -20.50 3.39 30.56
CA SER A 318 -20.56 2.99 31.98
C SER A 318 -21.56 1.87 32.29
N GLN A 319 -22.71 1.84 31.61
CA GLN A 319 -23.81 0.91 31.93
C GLN A 319 -23.83 -0.32 31.03
N VAL A 320 -23.25 -0.24 29.83
CA VAL A 320 -23.31 -1.31 28.83
C VAL A 320 -21.93 -1.93 28.63
N LEU A 321 -20.94 -1.13 28.21
CA LEU A 321 -19.59 -1.64 27.92
C LEU A 321 -18.79 -1.94 29.19
N GLY A 322 -18.88 -1.08 30.20
CA GLY A 322 -18.18 -1.24 31.48
C GLY A 322 -18.39 -2.62 32.12
N PRO A 323 -19.63 -3.13 32.24
CA PRO A 323 -19.89 -4.48 32.73
C PRO A 323 -19.26 -5.61 31.91
N LEU A 324 -19.16 -5.46 30.59
CA LEU A 324 -18.51 -6.44 29.70
C LEU A 324 -16.98 -6.38 29.83
N GLU A 325 -16.42 -5.21 30.15
CA GLU A 325 -14.98 -4.99 30.36
C GLU A 325 -14.51 -5.46 31.75
N SER A 326 -15.41 -5.53 32.73
CA SER A 326 -15.10 -5.96 34.10
C SER A 326 -15.66 -7.35 34.47
N CYS A 327 -16.27 -8.07 33.52
CA CYS A 327 -16.93 -9.37 33.78
C CYS A 327 -17.86 -9.34 35.00
N ALA A 328 -18.75 -8.34 35.09
CA ALA A 328 -19.52 -8.01 36.30
C ALA A 328 -20.67 -8.99 36.64
N ARG A 329 -20.34 -10.27 36.88
CA ARG A 329 -21.21 -11.23 37.57
C ARG A 329 -20.76 -11.36 39.03
N ALA A 330 -21.72 -11.50 39.96
CA ALA A 330 -21.40 -11.49 41.40
C ALA A 330 -20.54 -12.70 41.85
N ASP A 331 -20.60 -13.81 41.10
CA ASP A 331 -19.90 -15.07 41.32
C ASP A 331 -18.52 -15.16 40.63
N THR A 332 -18.17 -14.22 39.75
CA THR A 332 -16.88 -14.22 39.02
C THR A 332 -15.77 -13.44 39.74
N SER A 333 -16.07 -12.82 40.89
CA SER A 333 -15.05 -12.15 41.73
C SER A 333 -14.00 -13.13 42.27
N GLU A 334 -14.36 -14.41 42.43
CA GLU A 334 -13.45 -15.51 42.79
C GLU A 334 -12.65 -16.04 41.58
N LEU A 335 -13.04 -15.67 40.35
CA LEU A 335 -12.37 -16.06 39.10
C LEU A 335 -11.31 -15.05 38.63
N ALA A 336 -10.94 -14.07 39.47
CA ALA A 336 -9.83 -13.18 39.18
C ALA A 336 -8.58 -14.02 38.88
N GLY A 337 -8.02 -13.86 37.67
CA GLY A 337 -6.82 -14.57 37.25
C GLY A 337 -5.61 -14.20 38.11
N ALA A 338 -4.46 -14.84 37.85
CA ALA A 338 -3.19 -14.66 38.59
C ALA A 338 -2.70 -13.19 38.72
N ASN A 339 -3.32 -12.27 37.96
CA ASN A 339 -3.01 -10.85 37.88
C ASN A 339 -3.97 -9.98 38.74
N GLY A 340 -4.89 -10.59 39.50
CA GLY A 340 -5.77 -9.91 40.45
C GLY A 340 -6.90 -9.07 39.84
N GLN A 341 -7.18 -9.17 38.54
CA GLN A 341 -8.31 -8.51 37.87
C GLN A 341 -9.30 -9.56 37.35
N CYS A 342 -10.59 -9.37 37.59
CA CYS A 342 -11.65 -10.05 36.85
C CYS A 342 -11.67 -9.40 35.44
N GLY A 343 -10.88 -9.94 34.52
CA GLY A 343 -10.68 -9.36 33.19
C GLY A 343 -11.87 -9.65 32.29
N GLY A 344 -12.48 -8.60 31.72
CA GLY A 344 -13.44 -8.70 30.61
C GLY A 344 -12.83 -8.27 29.29
N VAL A 345 -13.66 -7.83 28.35
CA VAL A 345 -13.23 -7.38 27.02
C VAL A 345 -12.10 -6.34 27.11
N ASP A 346 -10.98 -6.56 26.41
CA ASP A 346 -9.78 -5.70 26.50
C ASP A 346 -9.93 -4.40 25.68
N PHE A 347 -10.52 -4.50 24.50
CA PHE A 347 -10.75 -3.40 23.56
C PHE A 347 -11.86 -3.75 22.57
N TRP A 348 -12.27 -2.79 21.75
CA TRP A 348 -13.45 -2.92 20.89
C TRP A 348 -13.11 -2.81 19.42
N TRP A 349 -13.73 -3.68 18.60
CA TRP A 349 -13.79 -3.53 17.15
C TRP A 349 -15.03 -2.71 16.80
N VAL A 350 -14.82 -1.44 16.41
CA VAL A 350 -15.91 -0.53 16.04
C VAL A 350 -16.08 -0.55 14.53
N ASP A 351 -17.06 -1.32 14.05
CA ASP A 351 -17.30 -1.57 12.63
C ASP A 351 -18.36 -0.61 12.07
N TRP A 352 -18.02 0.68 12.08
CA TRP A 352 -18.93 1.74 11.66
C TRP A 352 -18.94 1.94 10.14
N GLN A 353 -20.12 1.87 9.53
CA GLN A 353 -20.37 2.13 8.10
C GLN A 353 -21.73 2.80 7.82
N GLN A 354 -22.54 3.06 8.86
CA GLN A 354 -23.96 3.38 8.71
C GLN A 354 -24.17 4.84 8.30
N ASP A 355 -23.94 5.79 9.22
CA ASP A 355 -24.10 7.22 8.94
C ASP A 355 -22.76 7.95 8.97
N ARG A 356 -22.49 8.77 7.95
CA ARG A 356 -21.21 9.48 7.86
C ARG A 356 -21.03 10.52 8.96
N HIS A 357 -22.09 11.24 9.32
CA HIS A 357 -22.01 12.44 10.14
C HIS A 357 -22.70 12.29 11.49
N VAL A 358 -22.11 12.92 12.51
CA VAL A 358 -22.69 13.00 13.86
C VAL A 358 -23.91 13.91 13.81
N PRO A 359 -25.13 13.45 14.18
CA PRO A 359 -26.35 14.25 14.05
C PRO A 359 -26.33 15.55 14.86
N SER A 360 -25.79 15.51 16.09
CA SER A 360 -25.77 16.68 16.99
C SER A 360 -24.63 17.66 16.75
N ILE A 361 -23.61 17.29 15.95
CA ILE A 361 -22.40 18.11 15.76
C ILE A 361 -22.14 18.27 14.25
N PRO A 362 -22.65 19.35 13.63
CA PRO A 362 -22.46 19.62 12.22
C PRO A 362 -20.98 19.61 11.80
N GLY A 363 -20.67 18.91 10.70
CA GLY A 363 -19.34 18.82 10.12
C GLY A 363 -18.43 17.73 10.72
N LEU A 364 -18.82 17.11 11.84
CA LEU A 364 -18.08 16.00 12.44
C LEU A 364 -18.51 14.66 11.82
N THR A 365 -17.56 13.79 11.50
CA THR A 365 -17.87 12.42 11.05
C THR A 365 -17.99 11.47 12.24
N ASN A 366 -18.90 10.49 12.15
CA ASN A 366 -19.05 9.48 13.19
C ASN A 366 -17.77 8.67 13.36
N LEU A 367 -17.16 8.23 12.26
CA LEU A 367 -15.95 7.41 12.32
C LEU A 367 -14.81 8.11 13.09
N ALA A 368 -14.49 9.36 12.77
CA ALA A 368 -13.45 10.11 13.47
C ALA A 368 -13.77 10.28 14.96
N TRP A 369 -15.03 10.56 15.29
CA TRP A 369 -15.43 10.79 16.66
C TRP A 369 -15.49 9.50 17.49
N LEU A 370 -15.97 8.41 16.90
CA LEU A 370 -15.98 7.09 17.55
C LEU A 370 -14.56 6.58 17.77
N ASN A 371 -13.66 6.70 16.79
CA ASN A 371 -12.24 6.35 16.96
C ASN A 371 -11.62 7.12 18.13
N HIS A 372 -11.93 8.42 18.26
CA HIS A 372 -11.51 9.21 19.40
C HIS A 372 -12.09 8.69 20.72
N LEU A 373 -13.42 8.55 20.81
CA LEU A 373 -14.12 8.19 22.03
C LEU A 373 -13.72 6.80 22.53
N PHE A 374 -13.67 5.79 21.65
CA PHE A 374 -13.30 4.42 22.02
C PHE A 374 -11.82 4.31 22.40
N HIS A 375 -10.93 5.03 21.73
CA HIS A 375 -9.52 5.07 22.13
C HIS A 375 -9.33 5.70 23.51
N GLU A 376 -9.97 6.85 23.79
CA GLU A 376 -9.89 7.49 25.11
C GLU A 376 -10.54 6.62 26.19
N HIS A 377 -11.67 5.97 25.87
CA HIS A 377 -12.31 5.02 26.76
C HIS A 377 -11.37 3.85 27.08
N THR A 378 -10.72 3.23 26.10
CA THR A 378 -9.79 2.10 26.35
C THR A 378 -8.44 2.54 26.92
N ALA A 379 -8.08 3.83 26.83
CA ALA A 379 -6.90 4.40 27.48
C ALA A 379 -7.10 4.72 28.96
N ARG A 380 -8.35 4.67 29.46
CA ARG A 380 -8.66 4.95 30.87
C ARG A 380 -7.84 4.05 31.81
N SER A 381 -7.66 4.51 33.04
CA SER A 381 -6.90 3.78 34.07
C SER A 381 -5.41 3.54 33.72
N GLY A 382 -4.85 4.35 32.81
CA GLY A 382 -3.42 4.32 32.49
C GLY A 382 -3.01 3.29 31.43
N LEU A 383 -3.97 2.61 30.80
CA LEU A 383 -3.72 1.69 29.68
C LEU A 383 -3.31 2.44 28.40
N ARG A 384 -2.63 1.77 27.47
CA ARG A 384 -2.50 2.30 26.10
C ARG A 384 -3.87 2.24 25.43
N GLY A 385 -4.30 3.36 24.86
CA GLY A 385 -5.54 3.42 24.09
C GLY A 385 -5.47 2.52 22.85
N LEU A 386 -6.56 1.82 22.59
CA LEU A 386 -6.70 0.91 21.45
C LEU A 386 -8.15 0.97 20.94
N SER A 387 -8.32 1.38 19.69
CA SER A 387 -9.62 1.41 19.00
C SER A 387 -9.44 0.69 17.68
N PHE A 388 -10.02 -0.50 17.52
CA PHE A 388 -9.89 -1.26 16.28
C PHE A 388 -11.00 -0.82 15.31
N SER A 389 -10.68 0.04 14.35
CA SER A 389 -11.68 0.62 13.43
C SER A 389 -11.10 1.03 12.08
N ARG A 390 -11.91 1.60 11.17
CA ARG A 390 -11.46 2.13 9.87
C ARG A 390 -10.69 3.43 10.03
N TRP A 391 -9.91 3.80 9.02
CA TRP A 391 -9.09 5.01 9.02
C TRP A 391 -9.94 6.27 8.79
N ALA A 392 -10.00 7.18 9.76
CA ALA A 392 -10.82 8.38 9.65
C ALA A 392 -10.12 9.56 8.96
N GLY A 393 -8.86 9.43 8.55
CA GLY A 393 -8.11 10.50 7.87
C GLY A 393 -7.18 11.31 8.78
N LEU A 394 -6.08 11.79 8.19
CA LEU A 394 -5.10 12.63 8.88
C LEU A 394 -5.73 13.94 9.35
N ASP A 395 -6.60 14.54 8.54
CA ASP A 395 -7.30 15.81 8.84
C ASP A 395 -8.23 15.70 10.06
N ASN A 396 -8.53 14.48 10.51
CA ASN A 396 -9.28 14.20 11.74
C ASN A 396 -8.38 13.81 12.92
N GLY A 397 -7.05 13.88 12.76
CA GLY A 397 -6.07 13.52 13.79
C GLY A 397 -6.02 12.03 14.13
N ASP A 398 -6.45 11.16 13.21
CA ASP A 398 -6.70 9.74 13.49
C ASP A 398 -5.40 8.90 13.59
N HIS A 399 -4.25 9.46 13.19
CA HIS A 399 -2.93 8.89 13.46
C HIS A 399 -2.66 8.67 14.95
N ARG A 400 -3.40 9.36 15.83
CA ARG A 400 -3.31 9.23 17.28
C ARG A 400 -4.14 8.08 17.85
N ARG A 401 -4.85 7.31 17.00
CA ARG A 401 -5.88 6.34 17.39
C ARG A 401 -5.64 4.94 16.79
N PRO A 402 -4.42 4.36 16.89
CA PRO A 402 -4.20 3.01 16.39
C PRO A 402 -5.07 1.97 17.15
N ILE A 403 -5.37 0.81 16.57
CA ILE A 403 -4.94 0.26 15.27
C ILE A 403 -6.09 0.26 14.26
N HIS A 404 -5.80 0.40 12.96
CA HIS A 404 -6.83 0.48 11.92
C HIS A 404 -7.06 -0.86 11.19
N PHE A 405 -8.23 -1.09 10.61
CA PHE A 405 -8.52 -2.23 9.72
C PHE A 405 -9.05 -1.82 8.35
N SER A 406 -8.51 -2.41 7.30
CA SER A 406 -8.73 -1.91 5.94
C SER A 406 -10.07 -2.31 5.33
N GLY A 407 -10.99 -2.91 6.07
CA GLY A 407 -12.27 -3.38 5.53
C GLY A 407 -12.23 -4.63 4.65
N ASP A 408 -13.37 -4.90 4.04
CA ASP A 408 -13.78 -6.18 3.47
C ASP A 408 -13.31 -6.34 2.02
N ALA A 409 -12.00 -6.48 1.84
CA ALA A 409 -11.40 -6.66 0.52
C ALA A 409 -11.70 -8.06 -0.07
N HIS A 410 -11.81 -8.17 -1.40
CA HIS A 410 -11.93 -9.47 -2.06
C HIS A 410 -10.58 -10.22 -2.11
N THR A 411 -10.63 -11.55 -2.00
CA THR A 411 -9.51 -12.43 -2.33
C THR A 411 -9.11 -12.28 -3.80
N GLY A 412 -7.83 -12.05 -4.07
CA GLY A 412 -7.26 -12.02 -5.41
C GLY A 412 -5.82 -11.52 -5.43
N TRP A 413 -5.08 -11.90 -6.47
CA TRP A 413 -3.68 -11.46 -6.65
C TRP A 413 -3.58 -9.95 -6.87
N GLU A 414 -4.52 -9.35 -7.62
CA GLU A 414 -4.56 -7.90 -7.83
C GLU A 414 -4.77 -7.15 -6.51
N MET A 415 -5.60 -7.70 -5.61
CA MET A 415 -5.83 -7.11 -4.30
C MET A 415 -4.63 -7.26 -3.36
N LEU A 416 -3.97 -8.42 -3.33
CA LEU A 416 -2.72 -8.60 -2.56
C LEU A 416 -1.62 -7.69 -3.10
N ALA A 417 -1.47 -7.64 -4.42
CA ALA A 417 -0.58 -6.73 -5.12
C ALA A 417 -0.89 -5.27 -4.74
N PHE A 418 -2.18 -4.92 -4.63
CA PHE A 418 -2.66 -3.62 -4.15
C PHE A 418 -2.27 -3.35 -2.68
N GLN A 419 -2.56 -4.28 -1.77
CA GLN A 419 -2.39 -3.99 -0.34
C GLN A 419 -0.94 -3.65 0.07
N VAL A 420 0.08 -4.19 -0.60
CA VAL A 420 1.48 -3.95 -0.23
C VAL A 420 1.82 -2.44 -0.21
N PRO A 421 1.88 -1.70 -1.33
CA PRO A 421 2.19 -0.27 -1.27
C PRO A 421 1.02 0.59 -0.84
N PHE A 422 -0.24 0.11 -0.83
CA PHE A 422 -1.30 0.80 -0.09
C PHE A 422 -0.90 0.98 1.38
N THR A 423 -0.37 -0.08 2.00
CA THR A 423 0.06 -0.07 3.40
C THR A 423 1.37 0.71 3.59
N VAL A 424 2.31 0.63 2.64
CA VAL A 424 3.55 1.42 2.69
C VAL A 424 3.26 2.92 2.55
N ALA A 425 2.40 3.32 1.60
CA ALA A 425 2.00 4.71 1.40
C ALA A 425 1.17 5.25 2.57
N ALA A 426 0.48 4.40 3.34
CA ALA A 426 -0.24 4.80 4.54
C ALA A 426 0.65 5.46 5.60
N GLY A 427 1.94 5.09 5.65
CA GLY A 427 2.95 5.77 6.44
C GLY A 427 3.10 7.26 6.11
N ASN A 428 2.75 7.67 4.89
CA ASN A 428 2.70 9.08 4.52
C ASN A 428 1.48 9.83 5.09
N ALA A 429 0.39 9.12 5.40
CA ALA A 429 -0.83 9.69 5.96
C ALA A 429 -0.89 9.65 7.49
N GLY A 430 0.14 9.12 8.17
CA GLY A 430 0.10 8.93 9.62
C GLY A 430 -0.56 7.62 10.08
N CYS A 431 -1.06 6.80 9.15
CA CYS A 431 -1.66 5.50 9.46
C CYS A 431 -0.56 4.42 9.51
N PHE A 432 0.09 4.27 10.66
CA PHE A 432 1.28 3.43 10.80
C PHE A 432 0.98 1.97 11.14
N PHE A 433 -0.24 1.69 11.62
CA PHE A 433 -0.65 0.36 12.08
C PHE A 433 -1.93 -0.06 11.37
N TRP A 434 -1.77 -0.80 10.28
CA TRP A 434 -2.87 -1.43 9.56
C TRP A 434 -2.99 -2.93 9.90
N SER A 435 -4.22 -3.36 10.10
CA SER A 435 -4.66 -4.74 10.01
C SER A 435 -5.43 -4.92 8.70
N HIS A 436 -5.23 -6.07 8.05
CA HIS A 436 -5.96 -6.45 6.85
C HIS A 436 -6.69 -7.77 7.09
N ASP A 437 -7.72 -8.05 6.30
CA ASP A 437 -8.29 -9.39 6.21
C ASP A 437 -7.35 -10.29 5.43
N ILE A 438 -6.44 -10.95 6.13
CA ILE A 438 -5.39 -11.75 5.50
C ILE A 438 -6.02 -12.94 4.78
N GLY A 439 -5.81 -13.01 3.46
CA GLY A 439 -6.45 -13.95 2.56
C GLY A 439 -7.71 -13.42 1.87
N GLY A 440 -8.18 -12.22 2.22
CA GLY A 440 -9.39 -11.57 1.70
C GLY A 440 -10.67 -11.96 2.44
N HIS A 441 -11.56 -10.99 2.60
CA HIS A 441 -12.85 -11.13 3.26
C HIS A 441 -13.85 -11.97 2.44
N PHE A 442 -13.95 -11.64 1.15
CA PHE A 442 -14.88 -12.24 0.18
C PHE A 442 -14.17 -13.00 -0.93
N GLY A 443 -14.94 -13.73 -1.74
CA GLY A 443 -14.44 -14.38 -2.96
C GLY A 443 -13.93 -15.80 -2.70
N PRO A 444 -13.59 -16.56 -3.76
CA PRO A 444 -13.20 -17.96 -3.62
C PRO A 444 -11.85 -18.12 -2.92
N ARG A 445 -11.68 -19.24 -2.21
CA ARG A 445 -10.39 -19.61 -1.61
C ARG A 445 -9.34 -19.82 -2.70
N ASN A 446 -8.17 -19.22 -2.51
CA ASN A 446 -6.96 -19.53 -3.25
C ASN A 446 -5.84 -19.79 -2.24
N GLU A 447 -5.36 -21.03 -2.15
CA GLU A 447 -4.45 -21.45 -1.07
C GLU A 447 -3.08 -20.81 -1.17
N GLU A 448 -2.54 -20.69 -2.38
CA GLU A 448 -1.24 -20.05 -2.60
C GLU A 448 -1.32 -18.55 -2.32
N CYS A 449 -2.32 -17.87 -2.86
CA CYS A 449 -2.55 -16.45 -2.60
C CYS A 449 -2.74 -16.20 -1.10
N ALA A 450 -3.50 -17.05 -0.39
CA ALA A 450 -3.64 -16.96 1.06
C ALA A 450 -2.31 -17.13 1.80
N ALA A 451 -1.46 -18.09 1.42
CA ALA A 451 -0.14 -18.27 2.03
C ALA A 451 0.79 -17.07 1.79
N ARG A 452 0.78 -16.50 0.57
CA ARG A 452 1.53 -15.27 0.25
C ARG A 452 0.99 -14.05 1.01
N TRP A 453 -0.32 -13.98 1.22
CA TRP A 453 -0.94 -12.95 2.05
C TRP A 453 -0.56 -13.08 3.52
N VAL A 454 -0.44 -14.30 4.03
CA VAL A 454 0.05 -14.57 5.40
C VAL A 454 1.50 -14.09 5.54
N TRP A 455 2.37 -14.31 4.55
CA TRP A 455 3.72 -13.72 4.55
C TRP A 455 3.70 -12.20 4.62
N PHE A 456 2.83 -11.54 3.85
CA PHE A 456 2.66 -10.09 3.93
C PHE A 456 2.17 -9.63 5.31
N GLY A 457 1.15 -10.29 5.88
CA GLY A 457 0.63 -9.96 7.21
C GLY A 457 1.65 -10.20 8.33
N ALA A 458 2.44 -11.28 8.25
CA ALA A 458 3.47 -11.61 9.22
C ALA A 458 4.54 -10.53 9.35
N LEU A 459 4.80 -9.81 8.25
CA LEU A 459 5.79 -8.73 8.13
C LEU A 459 5.15 -7.33 8.09
N SER A 460 3.90 -7.22 8.55
CA SER A 460 3.14 -5.97 8.71
C SER A 460 2.78 -5.69 10.18
N ALA A 461 2.01 -4.63 10.45
CA ALA A 461 1.66 -4.23 11.82
C ALA A 461 0.83 -5.30 12.57
N ALA A 462 -0.15 -5.92 11.94
CA ALA A 462 -0.97 -7.01 12.52
C ALA A 462 -1.13 -8.18 11.54
N LEU A 463 -1.10 -9.41 12.06
CA LEU A 463 -1.41 -10.62 11.31
C LEU A 463 -2.80 -11.13 11.72
N ARG A 464 -3.85 -10.63 11.05
CA ARG A 464 -5.25 -11.00 11.34
C ARG A 464 -5.85 -11.85 10.24
N LEU A 465 -6.13 -13.10 10.56
CA LEU A 465 -6.99 -13.93 9.71
C LEU A 465 -8.44 -13.48 9.94
N HIS A 466 -9.19 -13.22 8.87
CA HIS A 466 -10.60 -12.87 8.92
C HIS A 466 -11.30 -13.17 7.59
N SER A 467 -12.61 -13.42 7.63
CA SER A 467 -13.45 -13.70 6.46
C SER A 467 -14.94 -13.64 6.75
N ALA A 468 -15.72 -13.52 5.68
CA ALA A 468 -17.18 -13.57 5.70
C ALA A 468 -17.75 -14.91 6.22
N ARG A 469 -19.02 -14.88 6.65
CA ARG A 469 -19.78 -16.04 7.14
C ARG A 469 -20.14 -17.05 6.06
N THR A 470 -19.17 -17.87 5.68
CA THR A 470 -19.37 -19.03 4.80
C THR A 470 -18.41 -20.16 5.16
N ALA A 471 -18.89 -21.40 5.08
CA ALA A 471 -18.09 -22.58 5.36
C ALA A 471 -16.87 -22.69 4.43
N ALA A 472 -16.99 -22.20 3.19
CA ALA A 472 -15.91 -22.24 2.19
C ALA A 472 -14.75 -21.28 2.46
N LEU A 473 -14.93 -20.28 3.34
CA LEU A 473 -13.91 -19.28 3.68
C LEU A 473 -13.38 -19.47 5.10
N ASP A 474 -13.01 -20.70 5.43
CA ASP A 474 -12.18 -20.94 6.60
C ASP A 474 -10.72 -20.60 6.28
N ARG A 475 -10.15 -19.65 7.04
CA ARG A 475 -8.78 -19.16 6.86
C ARG A 475 -7.79 -19.78 7.83
N ARG A 476 -8.22 -20.73 8.67
CA ARG A 476 -7.31 -21.43 9.60
C ARG A 476 -6.21 -22.16 8.80
N PRO A 477 -4.91 -21.95 9.12
CA PRO A 477 -3.82 -22.49 8.32
C PRO A 477 -3.87 -24.01 8.09
N TRP A 478 -4.22 -24.78 9.13
CA TRP A 478 -4.30 -26.25 9.08
C TRP A 478 -5.47 -26.81 8.28
N THR A 479 -6.32 -25.96 7.71
CA THR A 479 -7.36 -26.36 6.76
C THR A 479 -6.87 -26.31 5.30
N HIS A 480 -5.64 -25.84 5.07
CA HIS A 480 -5.00 -25.81 3.75
C HIS A 480 -4.20 -27.08 3.50
N ALA A 481 -3.86 -27.37 2.23
CA ALA A 481 -2.90 -28.44 1.92
C ALA A 481 -1.56 -28.20 2.64
N GLU A 482 -0.88 -29.29 3.02
CA GLU A 482 0.29 -29.24 3.93
C GLU A 482 1.39 -28.27 3.47
N ALA A 483 1.67 -28.20 2.16
CA ALA A 483 2.66 -27.26 1.63
C ALA A 483 2.34 -25.78 1.97
N PHE A 484 1.07 -25.38 1.90
CA PHE A 484 0.64 -24.04 2.24
C PHE A 484 0.50 -23.84 3.74
N CYS A 485 0.00 -24.85 4.48
CA CYS A 485 -0.05 -24.83 5.94
C CYS A 485 1.35 -24.65 6.54
N SER A 486 2.34 -25.40 6.06
CA SER A 486 3.74 -25.30 6.48
C SER A 486 4.35 -23.94 6.17
N ALA A 487 4.09 -23.39 4.97
CA ALA A 487 4.51 -22.03 4.63
C ALA A 487 3.89 -20.97 5.56
N MET A 488 2.60 -21.09 5.87
CA MET A 488 1.93 -20.22 6.84
C MET A 488 2.54 -20.39 8.24
N ARG A 489 2.85 -21.62 8.68
CA ARG A 489 3.49 -21.90 9.97
C ARG A 489 4.85 -21.21 10.06
N ALA A 490 5.66 -21.28 9.01
CA ALA A 490 6.94 -20.58 8.93
C ALA A 490 6.79 -19.05 9.04
N ALA A 491 5.80 -18.46 8.36
CA ALA A 491 5.52 -17.03 8.44
C ALA A 491 5.07 -16.59 9.84
N PHE A 492 4.16 -17.35 10.47
CA PHE A 492 3.69 -17.10 11.83
C PHE A 492 4.82 -17.26 12.86
N ALA A 493 5.65 -18.31 12.72
CA ALA A 493 6.81 -18.53 13.58
C ALA A 493 7.82 -17.38 13.43
N LEU A 494 8.11 -16.94 12.20
CA LEU A 494 8.98 -15.79 11.96
C LEU A 494 8.45 -14.54 12.67
N ARG A 495 7.15 -14.23 12.55
CA ARG A 495 6.54 -13.11 13.27
C ARG A 495 6.74 -13.21 14.79
N ALA A 496 6.52 -14.39 15.37
CA ALA A 496 6.73 -14.59 16.80
C ALA A 496 8.19 -14.31 17.21
N THR A 497 9.16 -14.75 16.42
CA THR A 497 10.59 -14.49 16.67
C THR A 497 10.98 -13.02 16.47
N LEU A 498 10.29 -12.30 15.59
CA LEU A 498 10.53 -10.88 15.28
C LEU A 498 9.81 -9.91 16.22
N MET A 499 8.99 -10.38 17.16
CA MET A 499 8.23 -9.50 18.06
C MET A 499 9.07 -8.42 18.76
N PRO A 500 10.28 -8.70 19.30
CA PRO A 500 11.12 -7.66 19.90
C PRO A 500 11.48 -6.51 18.94
N LEU A 501 11.70 -6.83 17.66
CA LEU A 501 11.98 -5.86 16.60
C LEU A 501 10.72 -5.07 16.23
N ILE A 502 9.58 -5.75 16.08
CA ILE A 502 8.29 -5.10 15.75
C ILE A 502 7.87 -4.13 16.86
N ASP A 503 7.98 -4.53 18.13
CA ASP A 503 7.68 -3.70 19.29
C ASP A 503 8.65 -2.50 19.39
N GLY A 504 9.95 -2.73 19.19
CA GLY A 504 10.95 -1.66 19.11
C GLY A 504 10.63 -0.65 18.00
N ALA A 505 10.27 -1.11 16.81
CA ALA A 505 9.86 -0.25 15.70
C ALA A 505 8.56 0.50 15.98
N ALA A 506 7.63 -0.05 16.76
CA ALA A 506 6.46 0.66 17.24
C ALA A 506 6.82 1.79 18.22
N HIS A 507 7.83 1.61 19.09
CA HIS A 507 8.37 2.70 19.92
C HIS A 507 9.11 3.78 19.09
N GLU A 508 9.75 3.40 17.98
CA GLU A 508 10.32 4.37 17.03
C GLU A 508 9.24 5.23 16.36
N CYS A 509 8.04 4.67 16.13
CA CYS A 509 6.90 5.44 15.61
C CYS A 509 6.53 6.61 16.52
N GLU A 510 6.41 6.37 17.83
CA GLU A 510 6.06 7.43 18.78
C GLU A 510 7.22 8.42 18.98
N SER A 511 8.45 7.92 19.12
CA SER A 511 9.61 8.75 19.48
C SER A 511 10.13 9.59 18.32
N HIS A 512 10.00 9.10 17.08
CA HIS A 512 10.60 9.71 15.89
C HIS A 512 9.61 10.02 14.76
N ALA A 513 8.33 9.69 14.91
CA ALA A 513 7.31 9.82 13.87
C ALA A 513 7.69 9.10 12.56
N LEU A 514 8.38 7.96 12.67
CA LEU A 514 8.74 7.12 11.52
C LEU A 514 7.72 6.00 11.38
N PRO A 515 7.20 5.72 10.17
CA PRO A 515 6.29 4.60 9.97
C PRO A 515 6.94 3.26 10.34
N LEU A 516 6.11 2.29 10.74
CA LEU A 516 6.53 0.91 10.97
C LEU A 516 7.09 0.28 9.67
N LEU A 517 6.34 0.43 8.57
CA LEU A 517 6.76 0.04 7.23
C LEU A 517 7.25 1.27 6.48
N ARG A 518 8.55 1.31 6.18
CA ARG A 518 9.24 2.48 5.65
C ARG A 518 9.43 2.35 4.14
N PRO A 519 8.85 3.27 3.35
CA PRO A 519 9.17 3.35 1.93
C PRO A 519 10.62 3.78 1.73
N ALA A 520 11.23 3.29 0.64
CA ALA A 520 12.61 3.59 0.33
C ALA A 520 12.87 5.10 0.10
N TRP A 521 11.88 5.82 -0.42
CA TRP A 521 11.97 7.27 -0.64
C TRP A 521 12.08 8.10 0.64
N LEU A 522 11.86 7.51 1.83
CA LEU A 522 12.02 8.19 3.12
C LEU A 522 13.50 8.50 3.43
N ALA A 523 14.42 7.59 3.09
CA ALA A 523 15.87 7.80 3.19
C ALA A 523 16.51 8.25 1.87
N HIS A 524 15.87 7.97 0.73
CA HIS A 524 16.39 8.30 -0.59
C HIS A 524 15.46 9.24 -1.38
N PRO A 525 15.11 10.43 -0.84
CA PRO A 525 14.10 11.30 -1.44
C PRO A 525 14.52 11.87 -2.81
N ARG A 526 15.81 11.79 -3.15
CA ARG A 526 16.43 12.26 -4.40
C ARG A 526 16.72 11.15 -5.42
N ASP A 527 16.62 9.88 -5.03
CA ASP A 527 16.87 8.76 -5.94
C ASP A 527 15.55 8.29 -6.56
N GLU A 528 15.41 8.41 -7.87
CA GLU A 528 14.19 8.01 -8.57
C GLU A 528 13.89 6.50 -8.43
N ARG A 529 14.90 5.65 -8.17
CA ARG A 529 14.67 4.23 -7.89
C ARG A 529 13.86 4.04 -6.62
N ALA A 530 14.06 4.89 -5.62
CA ALA A 530 13.33 4.83 -4.35
C ALA A 530 11.83 5.13 -4.51
N HIS A 531 11.48 5.99 -5.47
CA HIS A 531 10.09 6.32 -5.81
C HIS A 531 9.42 5.21 -6.65
N ARG A 532 10.20 4.43 -7.39
CA ARG A 532 9.71 3.25 -8.14
C ARG A 532 9.63 1.98 -7.29
N ALA A 533 10.38 1.91 -6.19
CA ALA A 533 10.44 0.77 -5.29
C ALA A 533 9.23 0.71 -4.32
N HIS A 534 8.01 0.74 -4.84
CA HIS A 534 6.79 0.77 -4.03
C HIS A 534 6.39 -0.63 -3.52
N ALA A 535 6.65 -1.70 -4.27
CA ALA A 535 6.34 -3.08 -3.87
C ALA A 535 7.30 -3.67 -2.81
N GLN A 536 8.14 -2.84 -2.21
CA GLN A 536 9.07 -3.20 -1.15
C GLN A 536 9.06 -2.15 -0.04
N TYR A 537 9.49 -2.54 1.15
CA TYR A 537 9.61 -1.64 2.29
C TYR A 537 10.64 -2.15 3.29
N SER A 538 11.11 -1.25 4.16
CA SER A 538 11.82 -1.66 5.36
C SER A 538 10.85 -1.83 6.53
N LEU A 539 10.91 -2.94 7.26
CA LEU A 539 10.25 -3.07 8.56
C LEU A 539 11.21 -2.53 9.62
N GLY A 540 10.83 -1.40 10.22
CA GLY A 540 11.71 -0.65 11.11
C GLY A 540 13.02 -0.25 10.41
N SER A 541 14.12 -0.37 11.13
CA SER A 541 15.46 0.04 10.67
C SER A 541 16.28 -1.11 10.05
N ASP A 542 15.73 -2.32 9.98
CA ASP A 542 16.55 -3.54 10.02
C ASP A 542 16.31 -4.53 8.87
N LEU A 543 15.06 -4.65 8.40
CA LEU A 543 14.67 -5.68 7.47
C LEU A 543 14.14 -5.05 6.18
N LEU A 544 14.68 -5.44 5.03
CA LEU A 544 14.14 -5.08 3.71
C LEU A 544 13.28 -6.22 3.17
N ILE A 545 12.05 -5.93 2.78
CA ILE A 545 11.04 -6.91 2.44
C ILE A 545 10.39 -6.56 1.10
N ALA A 546 10.14 -7.57 0.26
CA ALA A 546 9.29 -7.44 -0.91
C ALA A 546 8.33 -8.65 -0.99
N PRO A 547 7.08 -8.52 -0.51
CA PRO A 547 6.13 -9.62 -0.53
C PRO A 547 5.88 -10.12 -1.95
N VAL A 548 5.74 -11.43 -2.12
CA VAL A 548 5.35 -12.03 -3.41
C VAL A 548 3.85 -11.85 -3.61
N THR A 549 3.46 -11.18 -4.69
CA THR A 549 2.04 -10.86 -4.97
C THR A 549 1.54 -11.46 -6.28
N CYS A 550 2.16 -12.55 -6.73
CA CYS A 550 1.75 -13.30 -7.92
C CYS A 550 1.86 -14.82 -7.68
N ALA A 551 1.19 -15.60 -8.53
CA ALA A 551 1.31 -17.05 -8.51
C ALA A 551 2.71 -17.52 -8.93
N GLY A 552 3.18 -18.57 -8.29
CA GLY A 552 4.44 -19.24 -8.54
C GLY A 552 4.29 -20.55 -9.31
N ILE A 553 5.43 -21.12 -9.67
CA ILE A 553 5.51 -22.22 -10.65
C ILE A 553 6.05 -23.48 -10.01
N GLY A 554 5.53 -24.62 -10.48
CA GLY A 554 5.98 -25.93 -10.03
C GLY A 554 5.54 -26.27 -8.60
N PRO A 555 6.00 -27.40 -8.05
CA PRO A 555 5.51 -27.92 -6.76
C PRO A 555 5.84 -27.02 -5.56
N HIS A 556 6.93 -26.23 -5.65
CA HIS A 556 7.34 -25.29 -4.61
C HIS A 556 6.79 -23.87 -4.80
N ARG A 557 5.97 -23.64 -5.84
CA ARG A 557 5.38 -22.35 -6.21
C ARG A 557 6.41 -21.22 -6.19
N VAL A 558 7.53 -21.42 -6.89
CA VAL A 558 8.60 -20.41 -6.98
C VAL A 558 8.09 -19.22 -7.79
N ALA A 559 8.18 -18.03 -7.19
CA ALA A 559 7.67 -16.79 -7.77
C ALA A 559 8.74 -15.68 -7.76
N PRO A 560 8.75 -14.79 -8.77
CA PRO A 560 9.68 -13.67 -8.85
C PRO A 560 9.21 -12.46 -8.01
N ALA A 561 10.17 -11.67 -7.54
CA ALA A 561 9.97 -10.34 -6.96
C ALA A 561 11.10 -9.41 -7.40
N ARG A 562 10.75 -8.18 -7.77
CA ARG A 562 11.72 -7.13 -8.11
C ARG A 562 12.10 -6.36 -6.86
N LEU A 563 13.40 -6.21 -6.62
CA LEU A 563 13.92 -5.41 -5.52
C LEU A 563 14.97 -4.41 -6.00
N TRP A 564 14.99 -3.26 -5.34
CA TRP A 564 16.12 -2.36 -5.24
C TRP A 564 16.73 -2.48 -3.85
N PHE A 565 18.03 -2.70 -3.77
CA PHE A 565 18.79 -2.78 -2.53
C PHE A 565 19.34 -1.39 -2.20
N PRO A 566 18.77 -0.65 -1.25
CA PRO A 566 19.20 0.72 -0.99
C PRO A 566 20.61 0.75 -0.39
N ARG A 567 21.36 1.82 -0.66
CA ARG A 567 22.71 2.04 -0.09
C ARG A 567 22.69 2.50 1.36
N VAL A 568 21.53 2.95 1.82
CA VAL A 568 21.33 3.55 3.12
C VAL A 568 19.99 3.10 3.67
N LEU A 569 19.93 2.79 4.95
CA LEU A 569 18.70 2.45 5.65
C LEU A 569 18.14 3.65 6.40
N ALA A 570 16.81 3.72 6.41
CA ALA A 570 16.10 4.75 7.14
C ALA A 570 16.09 4.42 8.66
N ALA A 571 17.22 4.53 9.37
CA ALA A 571 17.27 4.22 10.80
C ALA A 571 16.78 5.38 11.68
N ALA A 572 16.39 5.08 12.92
CA ALA A 572 15.91 6.09 13.88
C ALA A 572 17.02 7.02 14.40
N SER A 573 18.23 6.50 14.54
CA SER A 573 19.43 7.25 14.99
C SER A 573 20.09 8.09 13.89
N GLY A 574 19.63 7.97 12.65
CA GLY A 574 20.23 8.59 11.47
C GLY A 574 20.23 7.63 10.29
N ASP A 575 20.61 8.14 9.12
CA ASP A 575 20.78 7.32 7.93
C ASP A 575 22.06 6.47 8.06
N GLU A 576 21.95 5.14 7.91
CA GLU A 576 23.05 4.20 8.09
C GLU A 576 23.45 3.59 6.74
N SER A 577 24.74 3.67 6.38
CA SER A 577 25.25 3.06 5.14
C SER A 577 25.21 1.54 5.20
N VAL A 578 24.88 0.92 4.07
CA VAL A 578 24.81 -0.52 3.93
C VAL A 578 25.88 -0.99 2.94
N ASP A 579 26.74 -1.90 3.39
CA ASP A 579 27.85 -2.43 2.59
C ASP A 579 27.44 -3.64 1.73
N ALA A 580 26.50 -4.44 2.21
CA ALA A 580 25.87 -5.54 1.48
C ALA A 580 24.52 -5.91 2.10
N TRP A 581 23.71 -6.61 1.32
CA TRP A 581 22.45 -7.18 1.74
C TRP A 581 22.52 -8.70 1.67
N TYR A 582 22.05 -9.38 2.71
CA TYR A 582 21.99 -10.83 2.75
C TYR A 582 20.55 -11.29 2.78
N ASN A 583 20.22 -12.33 2.01
CA ASN A 583 18.93 -13.01 2.12
C ASN A 583 18.87 -13.76 3.48
N TRP A 584 17.77 -13.56 4.20
CA TRP A 584 17.55 -14.17 5.52
C TRP A 584 17.62 -15.70 5.52
N PHE A 585 17.06 -16.33 4.47
CA PHE A 585 16.90 -17.78 4.36
C PHE A 585 18.08 -18.43 3.63
N THR A 586 18.53 -17.84 2.52
CA THR A 586 19.51 -18.48 1.63
C THR A 586 20.93 -17.96 1.80
N HIS A 587 21.11 -16.86 2.53
CA HIS A 587 22.38 -16.15 2.68
C HIS A 587 22.97 -15.61 1.38
N GLU A 588 22.17 -15.57 0.30
CA GLU A 588 22.56 -14.93 -0.95
C GLU A 588 22.92 -13.46 -0.72
N ARG A 589 24.07 -13.04 -1.26
CA ARG A 589 24.59 -11.69 -1.06
C ARG A 589 24.28 -10.78 -2.26
N TYR A 590 23.81 -9.57 -1.96
CA TYR A 590 23.48 -8.54 -2.94
C TYR A 590 24.22 -7.24 -2.64
N ALA A 591 24.72 -6.60 -3.70
CA ALA A 591 25.45 -5.35 -3.57
C ALA A 591 24.51 -4.17 -3.26
N PRO A 592 24.93 -3.20 -2.45
CA PRO A 592 24.14 -2.01 -2.17
C PRO A 592 24.01 -1.17 -3.45
N GLY A 593 22.83 -0.60 -3.64
CA GLY A 593 22.42 0.14 -4.83
C GLY A 593 22.07 -0.74 -6.03
N ALA A 594 22.22 -2.07 -5.94
CA ALA A 594 21.80 -2.97 -7.00
C ALA A 594 20.27 -3.02 -7.09
N GLU A 595 19.77 -3.24 -8.29
CA GLU A 595 18.42 -3.76 -8.46
C GLU A 595 18.56 -5.25 -8.85
N ALA A 596 17.61 -6.11 -8.48
CA ALA A 596 17.61 -7.53 -8.82
C ALA A 596 16.20 -8.08 -9.00
N MET A 597 16.09 -9.17 -9.76
CA MET A 597 14.94 -10.07 -9.70
C MET A 597 15.31 -11.25 -8.80
N VAL A 598 14.53 -11.44 -7.74
CA VAL A 598 14.74 -12.49 -6.74
C VAL A 598 13.62 -13.52 -6.87
N ALA A 599 13.94 -14.81 -6.72
CA ALA A 599 12.96 -15.88 -6.69
C ALA A 599 12.70 -16.32 -5.23
N ALA A 600 11.45 -16.58 -4.87
CA ALA A 600 11.10 -17.12 -3.55
C ALA A 600 10.13 -18.30 -3.70
N ALA A 601 10.43 -19.41 -3.02
CA ALA A 601 9.50 -20.53 -2.87
C ALA A 601 8.35 -20.18 -1.91
N ILE A 602 7.35 -21.05 -1.79
CA ILE A 602 6.13 -20.77 -1.00
C ILE A 602 6.39 -20.57 0.49
N ASP A 603 7.41 -21.24 1.02
CA ASP A 603 7.91 -21.22 2.39
C ASP A 603 8.93 -20.10 2.66
N GLU A 604 9.14 -19.23 1.67
CA GLU A 604 10.03 -18.08 1.76
C GLU A 604 9.31 -16.79 1.31
N VAL A 605 9.87 -15.67 1.73
CA VAL A 605 9.56 -14.34 1.20
C VAL A 605 10.88 -13.60 0.96
N PRO A 606 11.00 -12.76 -0.09
CA PRO A 606 12.15 -11.89 -0.26
C PRO A 606 12.33 -10.99 0.97
N LEU A 607 13.24 -11.39 1.86
CA LEU A 607 13.56 -10.77 3.15
C LEU A 607 15.07 -10.67 3.26
N PHE A 608 15.55 -9.46 3.50
CA PHE A 608 16.97 -9.13 3.47
C PHE A 608 17.39 -8.31 4.69
N VAL A 609 18.63 -8.54 5.10
CA VAL A 609 19.27 -7.87 6.23
C VAL A 609 20.55 -7.17 5.78
N PRO A 610 20.88 -6.01 6.35
CA PRO A 610 22.15 -5.34 6.10
C PRO A 610 23.32 -6.11 6.74
N ALA A 611 24.46 -6.09 6.06
CA ALA A 611 25.73 -6.63 6.55
C ALA A 611 26.12 -6.04 7.91
N GLY A 612 26.60 -6.88 8.82
CA GLY A 612 27.19 -6.49 10.10
C GLY A 612 26.23 -5.99 11.20
N VAL A 613 24.94 -5.76 10.88
CA VAL A 613 23.95 -5.26 11.84
C VAL A 613 23.42 -6.38 12.74
N PRO A 614 23.34 -6.18 14.06
CA PRO A 614 22.74 -7.15 14.97
C PRO A 614 21.21 -7.11 14.89
N ILE A 615 20.60 -8.19 14.40
CA ILE A 615 19.13 -8.32 14.35
C ILE A 615 18.64 -8.96 15.65
N ILE A 616 17.89 -8.19 16.44
CA ILE A 616 17.35 -8.59 17.74
C ILE A 616 16.07 -9.42 17.52
N THR A 617 16.13 -10.67 17.96
CA THR A 617 15.02 -11.63 17.87
C THR A 617 14.89 -12.42 19.17
N ARG A 618 13.97 -13.38 19.20
CA ARG A 618 13.75 -14.31 20.30
C ARG A 618 13.54 -15.72 19.76
N GLU A 619 13.59 -16.69 20.66
CA GLU A 619 13.06 -18.03 20.40
C GLU A 619 11.55 -17.99 20.11
N PHE A 620 11.07 -18.98 19.36
CA PHE A 620 9.64 -19.14 19.10
C PHE A 620 8.86 -19.28 20.41
N THR A 621 7.68 -18.66 20.46
CA THR A 621 6.68 -18.94 21.49
C THR A 621 5.28 -18.85 20.90
N HIS A 622 4.30 -19.46 21.57
CA HIS A 622 2.89 -19.32 21.24
C HIS A 622 2.28 -17.96 21.62
N ARG A 623 2.90 -17.20 22.52
CA ARG A 623 2.41 -15.91 23.03
C ARG A 623 3.44 -14.78 22.92
N PRO A 624 3.85 -14.42 21.69
CA PRO A 624 4.97 -13.50 21.51
C PRO A 624 4.71 -12.11 22.09
N ALA A 625 3.46 -11.65 22.16
CA ALA A 625 3.12 -10.33 22.68
C ALA A 625 3.09 -10.23 24.22
N THR A 626 3.04 -11.35 24.96
CA THR A 626 2.97 -11.35 26.43
C THR A 626 4.11 -12.10 27.10
N ASP A 627 4.70 -13.10 26.43
CA ASP A 627 5.85 -13.82 26.98
C ASP A 627 7.10 -12.94 26.99
N PRO A 628 7.82 -12.86 28.11
CA PRO A 628 9.07 -12.11 28.20
C PRO A 628 10.17 -12.74 27.34
N VAL A 629 11.16 -11.95 26.95
CA VAL A 629 12.33 -12.40 26.16
C VAL A 629 13.32 -13.13 27.07
N ARG A 630 13.00 -14.40 27.39
CA ARG A 630 13.84 -15.31 28.21
C ARG A 630 15.07 -15.82 27.49
N GLU A 631 15.03 -15.84 26.16
CA GLU A 631 16.21 -15.99 25.31
C GLU A 631 16.29 -14.83 24.31
N LEU A 632 17.35 -14.05 24.43
CA LEU A 632 17.72 -13.04 23.44
C LEU A 632 18.53 -13.71 22.33
N VAL A 633 17.95 -13.78 21.13
CA VAL A 633 18.61 -14.32 19.94
C VAL A 633 19.07 -13.15 19.08
N VAL A 634 20.39 -13.01 18.88
CA VAL A 634 20.98 -11.98 18.01
C VAL A 634 21.48 -12.64 16.74
N ARG A 635 20.81 -12.40 15.62
CA ARG A 635 21.22 -12.91 14.29
C ARG A 635 22.07 -11.87 13.57
N ILE A 636 23.22 -12.26 13.03
CA ILE A 636 24.19 -11.35 12.41
C ILE A 636 24.78 -12.00 11.15
N TRP A 637 25.02 -11.17 10.13
CA TRP A 637 25.76 -11.51 8.91
C TRP A 637 27.09 -10.74 8.86
N PRO A 638 28.10 -11.22 8.12
CA PRO A 638 29.42 -10.59 8.09
C PRO A 638 29.36 -9.10 7.76
N GLY A 639 30.02 -8.28 8.58
CA GLY A 639 30.16 -6.84 8.38
C GLY A 639 31.47 -6.48 7.68
N VAL A 640 31.80 -5.19 7.68
CA VAL A 640 33.07 -4.66 7.15
C VAL A 640 33.99 -4.28 8.32
N PRO A 641 35.31 -4.52 8.23
CA PRO A 641 36.23 -4.10 9.29
C PRO A 641 36.14 -2.59 9.57
N GLY A 642 36.14 -2.21 10.84
CA GLY A 642 36.00 -0.84 11.30
C GLY A 642 34.55 -0.36 11.46
N THR A 643 33.55 -1.20 11.18
CA THR A 643 32.14 -0.83 11.40
C THR A 643 31.65 -1.22 12.79
N LYS A 644 30.68 -0.43 13.27
CA LYS A 644 30.03 -0.64 14.56
C LYS A 644 28.55 -0.31 14.42
N HIS A 645 27.71 -1.28 14.72
CA HIS A 645 26.26 -1.17 14.62
C HIS A 645 25.63 -1.44 15.98
N THR A 646 24.73 -0.57 16.41
CA THR A 646 23.99 -0.73 17.66
C THR A 646 22.50 -0.76 17.39
N ARG A 647 21.81 -1.71 18.01
CA ARG A 647 20.35 -1.79 18.13
C ARG A 647 19.95 -1.84 19.58
N THR A 648 18.70 -1.51 19.88
CA THR A 648 18.20 -1.48 21.25
C THR A 648 17.07 -2.47 21.37
N LEU A 649 17.20 -3.40 22.30
CA LEU A 649 16.07 -4.21 22.76
C LEU A 649 15.23 -3.31 23.67
N HIS A 650 13.99 -3.04 23.26
CA HIS A 650 13.01 -2.31 24.05
C HIS A 650 12.10 -3.30 24.77
N GLU A 651 11.96 -3.15 26.09
CA GLU A 651 11.08 -3.99 26.91
C GLU A 651 10.27 -3.13 27.88
N ASP A 652 8.97 -3.37 27.93
CA ASP A 652 8.05 -2.82 28.93
C ASP A 652 6.86 -3.79 29.11
N ASP A 653 5.87 -3.40 29.93
CA ASP A 653 4.70 -4.24 30.21
C ASP A 653 3.76 -4.47 29.00
N GLY A 654 3.99 -3.81 27.86
CA GLY A 654 3.21 -3.94 26.63
C GLY A 654 1.75 -3.48 26.72
N ARG A 655 1.28 -2.99 27.87
CA ARG A 655 -0.15 -2.79 28.18
C ARG A 655 -0.46 -1.39 28.66
N THR A 656 0.39 -0.81 29.50
CA THR A 656 0.14 0.50 30.13
C THR A 656 0.97 1.61 29.49
N THR A 657 0.67 2.84 29.89
CA THR A 657 1.44 4.04 29.54
C THR A 657 2.62 4.29 30.50
N ASN A 658 2.92 3.35 31.41
CA ASN A 658 3.98 3.49 32.41
C ASN A 658 5.37 3.71 31.79
N TYR A 659 5.62 3.17 30.59
CA TYR A 659 6.86 3.42 29.85
C TYR A 659 7.13 4.93 29.63
N ARG A 660 6.09 5.77 29.52
CA ARG A 660 6.25 7.23 29.42
C ARG A 660 6.82 7.87 30.69
N ARG A 661 6.77 7.18 31.83
CA ARG A 661 7.36 7.58 33.12
C ARG A 661 8.72 6.93 33.39
N GLY A 662 9.28 6.23 32.41
CA GLY A 662 10.57 5.55 32.51
C GLY A 662 10.49 4.09 32.99
N GLU A 663 9.29 3.53 33.16
CA GLU A 663 9.08 2.12 33.53
C GLU A 663 9.21 1.22 32.28
N PHE A 664 10.45 1.06 31.82
CA PHE A 664 10.87 0.22 30.71
C PHE A 664 12.33 -0.22 30.93
N LEU A 665 12.82 -1.10 30.06
CA LEU A 665 14.25 -1.39 29.88
C LEU A 665 14.63 -1.17 28.40
N ARG A 666 15.77 -0.50 28.19
CA ARG A 666 16.41 -0.32 26.87
C ARG A 666 17.81 -0.89 26.92
N THR A 667 17.99 -2.06 26.32
CA THR A 667 19.26 -2.80 26.36
C THR A 667 20.01 -2.59 25.04
N PRO A 668 21.16 -1.90 25.02
CA PRO A 668 21.94 -1.73 23.79
C PRO A 668 22.64 -3.04 23.42
N VAL A 669 22.42 -3.49 22.18
CA VAL A 669 23.07 -4.64 21.55
C VAL A 669 23.94 -4.12 20.42
N THR A 670 25.25 -4.29 20.56
CA THR A 670 26.25 -3.70 19.67
C THR A 670 27.10 -4.78 19.02
N ALA A 671 27.18 -4.78 17.69
CA ALA A 671 28.14 -5.57 16.93
C ALA A 671 29.26 -4.64 16.45
N GLN A 672 30.49 -4.98 16.77
CA GLN A 672 31.68 -4.31 16.25
C GLN A 672 32.50 -5.32 15.44
N TRP A 673 32.94 -4.90 14.26
CA TRP A 673 33.75 -5.69 13.34
C TRP A 673 35.14 -5.08 13.25
N ASP A 674 36.16 -5.83 13.65
CA ASP A 674 37.56 -5.41 13.60
C ASP A 674 38.39 -6.38 12.74
N GLY A 675 39.54 -5.93 12.23
CA GLY A 675 40.45 -6.77 11.45
C GLY A 675 41.28 -5.99 10.43
N SER A 676 42.34 -6.61 9.91
CA SER A 676 43.28 -6.00 8.93
C SER A 676 43.36 -6.73 7.58
N GLY A 677 42.40 -7.60 7.26
CA GLY A 677 42.29 -8.22 5.93
C GLY A 677 41.11 -9.19 5.79
N ASP A 678 40.82 -9.60 4.55
CA ASP A 678 39.61 -10.33 4.14
C ASP A 678 39.46 -11.76 4.70
N ARG A 679 40.48 -12.33 5.36
CA ARG A 679 40.48 -13.76 5.75
C ARG A 679 40.05 -14.04 7.18
N HIS A 680 40.31 -13.14 8.12
CA HIS A 680 39.90 -13.31 9.52
C HIS A 680 39.49 -11.96 10.08
N MET A 681 38.29 -11.91 10.64
CA MET A 681 37.71 -10.74 11.30
C MET A 681 37.38 -11.08 12.74
N THR A 682 37.36 -10.08 13.60
CA THR A 682 36.85 -10.23 14.96
C THR A 682 35.47 -9.59 15.04
N LEU A 683 34.46 -10.39 15.37
CA LEU A 683 33.13 -9.92 15.75
C LEU A 683 33.09 -9.79 17.28
N THR A 684 32.90 -8.58 17.77
CA THR A 684 32.60 -8.34 19.19
C THR A 684 31.12 -7.98 19.33
N LEU A 685 30.31 -8.93 19.80
CA LEU A 685 28.92 -8.70 20.19
C LEU A 685 28.88 -8.29 21.67
N THR A 686 28.42 -7.08 21.95
CA THR A 686 28.23 -6.56 23.31
C THR A 686 26.74 -6.36 23.59
N ILE A 687 26.25 -6.97 24.66
CA ILE A 687 24.94 -6.69 25.26
C ILE A 687 25.23 -5.86 26.50
N GLY A 688 24.90 -4.57 26.45
CA GLY A 688 25.12 -3.64 27.56
C GLY A 688 24.05 -3.78 28.64
N PRO A 689 24.29 -3.22 29.84
CA PRO A 689 23.25 -3.12 30.86
C PRO A 689 22.09 -2.23 30.37
N PRO A 690 20.84 -2.51 30.76
CA PRO A 690 19.68 -1.74 30.32
C PRO A 690 19.61 -0.36 30.97
N GLU A 691 19.05 0.59 30.24
CA GLU A 691 18.59 1.87 30.78
C GLU A 691 17.09 1.84 31.10
N GLY A 692 16.67 2.56 32.14
CA GLY A 692 15.27 2.66 32.57
C GLY A 692 15.07 2.30 34.04
N ARG A 693 13.84 2.42 34.55
CA ARG A 693 13.50 2.12 35.96
C ARG A 693 13.10 0.66 36.20
N GLY A 694 13.03 -0.14 35.14
CA GLY A 694 12.41 -1.47 35.18
C GLY A 694 10.89 -1.39 35.15
N PHE A 695 10.25 -2.55 35.05
CA PHE A 695 8.79 -2.71 35.03
C PHE A 695 8.43 -4.08 35.63
N ASP A 696 7.18 -4.28 36.00
CA ASP A 696 6.72 -5.57 36.52
C ASP A 696 6.80 -6.67 35.44
N GLY A 697 7.40 -7.80 35.77
CA GLY A 697 7.70 -8.87 34.81
C GLY A 697 9.01 -8.71 34.02
N ALA A 698 9.84 -7.70 34.33
CA ALA A 698 11.17 -7.57 33.74
C ALA A 698 12.06 -8.79 34.06
N VAL A 699 12.83 -9.25 33.06
CA VAL A 699 13.72 -10.41 33.19
C VAL A 699 15.05 -10.01 33.83
N GLU A 700 15.40 -10.63 34.95
CA GLU A 700 16.68 -10.37 35.65
C GLU A 700 17.87 -11.12 35.04
N SER A 701 17.63 -12.32 34.49
CA SER A 701 18.63 -13.13 33.82
C SER A 701 18.01 -13.92 32.68
N ARG A 702 18.72 -14.03 31.55
CA ARG A 702 18.21 -14.64 30.31
C ARG A 702 19.30 -15.43 29.59
N ALA A 703 18.87 -16.36 28.73
CA ALA A 703 19.78 -16.95 27.77
C ALA A 703 20.12 -15.92 26.67
N VAL A 704 21.33 -16.00 26.13
CA VAL A 704 21.80 -15.20 25.02
C VAL A 704 22.36 -16.12 23.95
N THR A 705 21.84 -16.01 22.74
CA THR A 705 22.30 -16.79 21.60
C THR A 705 22.75 -15.86 20.47
N LEU A 706 24.03 -15.90 20.11
CA LEU A 706 24.53 -15.35 18.85
C LEU A 706 24.27 -16.39 17.76
N VAL A 707 23.64 -15.97 16.66
CA VAL A 707 23.53 -16.75 15.41
C VAL A 707 24.30 -16.00 14.33
N LEU A 708 25.46 -16.52 13.94
CA LEU A 708 26.27 -16.00 12.85
C LEU A 708 25.97 -16.78 11.56
N ALA A 709 25.41 -16.09 10.58
CA ALA A 709 25.15 -16.65 9.25
C ALA A 709 26.29 -16.31 8.27
N ALA A 710 26.37 -17.03 7.15
CA ALA A 710 27.29 -16.72 6.03
C ALA A 710 28.79 -16.63 6.37
N ALA A 711 29.22 -17.27 7.46
CA ALA A 711 30.61 -17.29 7.90
C ALA A 711 30.91 -18.50 8.80
N GLY A 712 32.19 -18.76 9.07
CA GLY A 712 32.66 -19.71 10.09
C GLY A 712 33.08 -19.02 11.38
N ILE A 713 32.96 -19.72 12.51
CA ILE A 713 33.57 -19.34 13.80
C ILE A 713 34.76 -20.26 14.07
N GLU A 714 35.95 -19.70 14.23
CA GLU A 714 37.18 -20.45 14.51
C GLU A 714 37.52 -20.49 16.00
N GLU A 715 37.33 -19.37 16.68
CA GLU A 715 37.49 -19.23 18.12
C GLU A 715 36.36 -18.35 18.66
N VAL A 716 35.87 -18.67 19.85
CA VAL A 716 34.92 -17.81 20.57
C VAL A 716 35.28 -17.70 22.04
N ARG A 717 35.14 -16.49 22.57
CA ARG A 717 35.25 -16.18 24.00
C ARG A 717 33.99 -15.49 24.47
N VAL A 718 33.51 -15.87 25.64
CA VAL A 718 32.41 -15.20 26.34
C VAL A 718 33.00 -14.58 27.60
N ASN A 719 32.92 -13.26 27.71
CA ASN A 719 33.52 -12.48 28.80
C ASN A 719 35.01 -12.82 29.02
N GLY A 720 35.76 -12.99 27.93
CA GLY A 720 37.20 -13.33 27.93
C GLY A 720 37.53 -14.81 28.12
N VAL A 721 36.56 -15.65 28.50
CA VAL A 721 36.75 -17.09 28.72
C VAL A 721 36.44 -17.87 27.45
N PRO A 722 37.28 -18.83 27.01
CA PRO A 722 36.97 -19.69 25.86
C PRO A 722 35.60 -20.36 25.99
N ALA A 723 34.84 -20.38 24.90
CA ALA A 723 33.51 -20.98 24.83
C ALA A 723 33.38 -21.89 23.61
N HIS A 724 32.24 -22.58 23.49
CA HIS A 724 31.95 -23.47 22.38
C HIS A 724 30.98 -22.81 21.39
N SER A 725 31.18 -23.09 20.10
CA SER A 725 30.24 -22.80 19.02
C SER A 725 29.70 -24.11 18.43
N ALA A 726 28.49 -24.08 17.88
CA ALA A 726 27.89 -25.20 17.17
C ALA A 726 27.56 -24.80 15.73
N HIS A 727 27.78 -25.70 14.76
CA HIS A 727 27.47 -25.47 13.36
C HIS A 727 26.18 -26.19 12.97
N ASN A 728 25.27 -25.49 12.29
CA ASN A 728 24.11 -26.06 11.64
C ASN A 728 24.35 -26.08 10.12
N ASP A 729 24.75 -27.24 9.59
CA ASP A 729 25.02 -27.41 8.16
C ASP A 729 23.79 -27.12 7.28
N ALA A 730 22.58 -27.42 7.77
CA ALA A 730 21.35 -27.26 7.00
C ALA A 730 20.96 -25.79 6.83
N GLU A 731 21.21 -24.97 7.86
CA GLU A 731 20.96 -23.54 7.83
C GLU A 731 22.17 -22.72 7.39
N GLY A 732 23.38 -23.28 7.39
CA GLY A 732 24.61 -22.54 7.10
C GLY A 732 24.94 -21.50 8.17
N THR A 733 24.62 -21.79 9.43
CA THR A 733 24.77 -20.89 10.58
C THR A 733 25.65 -21.50 11.67
N TRP A 734 26.32 -20.62 12.42
CA TRP A 734 27.01 -20.95 13.66
C TRP A 734 26.28 -20.33 14.84
N THR A 735 26.18 -21.06 15.94
CA THR A 735 25.56 -20.57 17.17
C THR A 735 26.56 -20.55 18.33
N VAL A 736 26.46 -19.52 19.16
CA VAL A 736 27.15 -19.43 20.45
C VAL A 736 26.08 -19.11 21.48
N ARG A 737 25.88 -20.02 22.43
CA ARG A 737 24.84 -19.92 23.45
C ARG A 737 25.45 -19.74 24.83
N LEU A 738 24.92 -18.76 25.56
CA LEU A 738 25.11 -18.57 26.98
C LEU A 738 23.77 -18.80 27.68
N ASP A 739 23.64 -19.87 28.46
CA ASP A 739 22.36 -20.24 29.09
C ASP A 739 21.89 -19.27 30.17
N HIS A 740 22.81 -18.51 30.77
CA HIS A 740 22.50 -17.63 31.89
C HIS A 740 23.38 -16.38 31.87
N ALA A 741 22.80 -15.27 31.39
CA ALA A 741 23.39 -13.94 31.41
C ALA A 741 22.56 -13.02 32.30
N ARG A 742 23.18 -12.42 33.33
CA ARG A 742 22.49 -11.40 34.13
C ARG A 742 22.26 -10.16 33.27
N CYS A 743 21.03 -9.66 33.27
CA CYS A 743 20.65 -8.52 32.43
C CYS A 743 21.27 -7.21 32.94
N ASP A 744 21.58 -7.10 34.23
CA ASP A 744 22.21 -5.93 34.84
C ASP A 744 23.72 -5.82 34.59
N GLN A 745 24.31 -6.82 33.93
CA GLN A 745 25.73 -6.87 33.61
C GLN A 745 25.97 -6.83 32.11
N LYS A 746 27.10 -6.24 31.72
CA LYS A 746 27.58 -6.31 30.35
C LYS A 746 27.98 -7.75 30.01
N THR A 747 27.45 -8.28 28.91
CA THR A 747 27.87 -9.55 28.30
C THR A 747 28.60 -9.28 27.00
N VAL A 748 29.75 -9.94 26.80
CA VAL A 748 30.57 -9.82 25.58
C VAL A 748 30.80 -11.20 24.99
N ILE A 749 30.50 -11.35 23.69
CA ILE A 749 30.84 -12.52 22.88
C ILE A 749 31.82 -12.04 21.82
N GLU A 750 33.07 -12.47 21.92
CA GLU A 750 34.12 -12.21 20.94
C GLU A 750 34.34 -13.45 20.09
N SER A 751 34.19 -13.34 18.78
CA SER A 751 34.36 -14.45 17.83
C SER A 751 35.39 -14.10 16.78
N VAL A 752 36.35 -15.00 16.56
CA VAL A 752 37.21 -14.99 15.37
C VAL A 752 36.40 -15.62 14.25
N VAL A 753 36.08 -14.79 13.26
CA VAL A 753 35.17 -15.09 12.18
C VAL A 753 35.95 -15.21 10.87
N ARG A 754 35.65 -16.26 10.11
CA ARG A 754 36.08 -16.43 8.72
C ARG A 754 34.87 -16.21 7.80
N PRO A 755 34.66 -14.98 7.26
CA PRO A 755 33.64 -14.77 6.24
C PRO A 755 33.87 -15.70 5.04
N TRP A 756 32.80 -16.07 4.33
CA TRP A 756 32.98 -16.72 3.04
C TRP A 756 33.69 -15.77 2.08
N ASP A 757 34.72 -16.26 1.40
CA ASP A 757 35.34 -15.47 0.33
C ASP A 757 34.39 -15.30 -0.87
N ASP A 758 34.72 -14.42 -1.81
CA ASP A 758 33.85 -14.14 -2.96
C ASP A 758 33.54 -15.39 -3.80
N ARG A 759 34.44 -16.39 -3.84
CA ARG A 759 34.22 -17.65 -4.57
C ARG A 759 33.30 -18.59 -3.80
N GLU A 760 33.53 -18.74 -2.50
CA GLU A 760 32.68 -19.51 -1.58
C GLU A 760 31.25 -18.96 -1.56
N GLN A 761 31.10 -17.63 -1.52
CA GLN A 761 29.81 -16.95 -1.59
C GLN A 761 29.16 -17.17 -2.96
N ALA A 762 29.86 -16.93 -4.07
CA ALA A 762 29.30 -17.12 -5.41
C ALA A 762 28.86 -18.57 -5.68
N ALA A 763 29.60 -19.55 -5.16
CA ALA A 763 29.23 -20.96 -5.27
C ALA A 763 27.92 -21.28 -4.52
N ARG A 764 27.74 -20.73 -3.32
CA ARG A 764 26.52 -20.92 -2.52
C ARG A 764 25.33 -20.18 -3.10
N ASP A 765 25.54 -18.94 -3.56
CA ASP A 765 24.54 -18.18 -4.29
C ASP A 765 24.07 -18.97 -5.51
N GLY A 766 25.02 -19.52 -6.28
CA GLY A 766 24.76 -20.38 -7.43
C GLY A 766 23.99 -21.65 -7.06
N ALA A 767 24.28 -22.29 -5.92
CA ALA A 767 23.59 -23.49 -5.48
C ALA A 767 22.14 -23.22 -5.05
N ALA A 768 21.89 -22.13 -4.31
CA ALA A 768 20.54 -21.70 -3.94
C ALA A 768 19.70 -21.38 -5.20
N ARG A 769 20.31 -20.67 -6.14
CA ARG A 769 19.75 -20.34 -7.46
C ARG A 769 19.41 -21.59 -8.28
N ALA A 770 20.36 -22.51 -8.43
CA ALA A 770 20.17 -23.77 -9.14
C ALA A 770 19.07 -24.64 -8.53
N ARG A 771 18.94 -24.66 -7.20
CA ARG A 771 17.86 -25.38 -6.50
C ARG A 771 16.48 -24.86 -6.89
N ARG A 772 16.27 -23.53 -6.83
CA ARG A 772 15.02 -22.90 -7.26
C ARG A 772 14.75 -23.13 -8.74
N ALA A 773 15.79 -23.06 -9.59
CA ALA A 773 15.65 -23.32 -11.02
C ALA A 773 15.19 -24.76 -11.28
N ALA A 774 15.80 -25.74 -10.62
CA ALA A 774 15.40 -27.14 -10.70
C ALA A 774 13.92 -27.35 -10.29
N TRP A 775 13.44 -26.66 -9.24
CA TRP A 775 12.03 -26.71 -8.85
C TRP A 775 11.08 -26.16 -9.93
N VAL A 776 11.49 -25.10 -10.62
CA VAL A 776 10.73 -24.55 -11.75
C VAL A 776 10.77 -25.49 -12.96
N GLU A 777 11.91 -26.13 -13.24
CA GLU A 777 12.07 -27.04 -14.36
C GLU A 777 11.23 -28.32 -14.25
N GLN A 778 11.01 -28.81 -13.03
CA GLN A 778 10.17 -29.98 -12.74
C GLN A 778 8.68 -29.75 -13.04
N SER A 779 8.26 -28.53 -13.40
CA SER A 779 6.86 -28.25 -13.75
C SER A 779 6.49 -28.81 -15.14
N GLY A 780 5.41 -29.58 -15.21
CA GLY A 780 4.70 -29.90 -16.46
C GLY A 780 3.76 -28.78 -16.93
N GLU A 781 3.81 -27.61 -16.30
CA GLU A 781 2.91 -26.48 -16.55
C GLU A 781 3.26 -25.76 -17.87
N SER A 782 2.24 -25.45 -18.68
CA SER A 782 2.36 -25.00 -20.08
C SER A 782 2.68 -23.50 -20.27
N GLY A 783 2.84 -22.73 -19.18
CA GLY A 783 3.09 -21.28 -19.22
C GLY A 783 4.55 -20.92 -19.51
N GLN A 784 4.96 -20.91 -20.78
CA GLN A 784 6.37 -20.69 -21.18
C GLN A 784 6.99 -19.39 -20.59
N ARG A 785 6.27 -18.26 -20.53
CA ARG A 785 6.88 -16.97 -20.18
C ARG A 785 6.97 -16.68 -18.67
N LEU A 786 5.98 -17.04 -17.85
CA LEU A 786 6.14 -17.02 -16.38
C LEU A 786 7.27 -17.97 -15.97
N ARG A 787 7.35 -19.15 -16.60
CA ARG A 787 8.44 -20.11 -16.41
C ARG A 787 9.79 -19.50 -16.75
N SER A 788 9.93 -18.81 -17.89
CA SER A 788 11.16 -18.11 -18.25
C SER A 788 11.55 -17.02 -17.25
N ILE A 789 10.59 -16.25 -16.75
CA ILE A 789 10.83 -15.20 -15.74
C ILE A 789 11.27 -15.82 -14.41
N ALA A 790 10.56 -16.85 -13.95
CA ALA A 790 10.90 -17.56 -12.71
C ALA A 790 12.26 -18.25 -12.82
N LEU A 791 12.60 -18.82 -13.98
CA LEU A 791 13.94 -19.37 -14.25
C LEU A 791 14.99 -18.26 -14.27
N ALA A 792 14.76 -17.14 -14.96
CA ALA A 792 15.71 -16.03 -14.99
C ALA A 792 15.97 -15.48 -13.57
N ALA A 793 14.90 -15.27 -12.79
CA ALA A 793 14.98 -14.88 -11.39
C ALA A 793 15.73 -15.94 -10.57
N ALA A 794 15.40 -17.22 -10.76
CA ALA A 794 16.06 -18.32 -10.07
C ALA A 794 17.54 -18.43 -10.42
N HIS A 795 17.96 -18.12 -11.64
CA HIS A 795 19.37 -18.06 -12.05
C HIS A 795 20.08 -16.75 -11.65
N GLY A 796 19.36 -15.77 -11.08
CA GLY A 796 19.89 -14.44 -10.79
C GLY A 796 20.24 -13.65 -12.05
N ILE A 797 19.61 -13.97 -13.18
CA ILE A 797 19.74 -13.22 -14.43
C ILE A 797 18.91 -11.95 -14.27
N GLY A 798 19.59 -10.82 -14.23
CA GLY A 798 18.95 -9.50 -14.22
C GLY A 798 18.15 -9.32 -15.50
N LEU A 799 16.83 -9.46 -15.41
CA LEU A 799 15.92 -9.05 -16.47
C LEU A 799 15.78 -7.52 -16.41
N TRP A 800 16.82 -6.80 -16.84
CA TRP A 800 16.78 -5.36 -16.98
C TRP A 800 16.26 -5.01 -18.37
N ALA A 801 15.03 -4.53 -18.44
CA ALA A 801 14.68 -3.61 -19.51
C ALA A 801 15.27 -2.25 -19.11
N GLU A 802 16.44 -1.89 -19.66
CA GLU A 802 16.85 -0.50 -19.68
C GLU A 802 15.75 0.30 -20.38
N SER A 803 15.21 1.31 -19.72
CA SER A 803 14.41 2.35 -20.37
C SER A 803 15.35 3.27 -21.16
N ALA A 804 16.00 2.74 -22.20
CA ALA A 804 16.42 3.53 -23.33
C ALA A 804 15.37 3.32 -24.41
N ALA A 805 14.73 4.39 -24.88
CA ALA A 805 13.87 4.30 -26.05
C ALA A 805 14.72 4.06 -27.30
N PRO A 806 14.52 2.95 -28.03
CA PRO A 806 14.50 3.03 -29.47
C PRO A 806 13.26 2.38 -30.09
N ALA A 807 12.90 2.90 -31.25
CA ALA A 807 11.68 2.59 -31.99
C ALA A 807 11.68 1.18 -32.61
N GLY A 808 10.50 0.53 -32.54
CA GLY A 808 9.94 -0.33 -33.58
C GLY A 808 10.46 -1.77 -33.69
N VAL A 809 9.72 -2.75 -33.15
CA VAL A 809 9.52 -4.10 -33.72
C VAL A 809 8.15 -4.64 -33.29
N GLY A 810 7.43 -5.26 -34.23
CA GLY A 810 6.07 -5.80 -34.08
C GLY A 810 5.97 -7.19 -33.45
N ARG A 811 4.76 -7.42 -32.90
CA ARG A 811 4.02 -8.62 -32.44
C ARG A 811 4.73 -9.99 -32.34
N ALA A 812 4.76 -10.53 -31.11
CA ALA A 812 4.34 -11.91 -30.76
C ALA A 812 4.17 -12.09 -29.22
N ASP A 813 2.98 -12.55 -28.82
CA ASP A 813 2.44 -13.13 -27.56
C ASP A 813 2.97 -12.72 -26.16
N SER A 814 2.01 -12.33 -25.30
CA SER A 814 2.16 -11.60 -24.03
C SER A 814 2.15 -12.46 -22.75
N VAL A 815 2.96 -12.10 -21.74
CA VAL A 815 2.80 -12.38 -20.29
C VAL A 815 3.40 -11.22 -19.48
N ARG A 816 2.68 -10.70 -18.50
CA ARG A 816 3.04 -9.51 -17.71
C ARG A 816 3.99 -9.88 -16.55
N LEU A 817 4.92 -8.99 -16.22
CA LEU A 817 5.58 -8.93 -14.91
C LEU A 817 4.75 -7.98 -14.04
N CYS A 818 4.38 -8.41 -12.84
CA CYS A 818 3.62 -7.58 -11.89
C CYS A 818 4.50 -6.41 -11.38
N ASP A 819 4.20 -5.20 -11.83
CA ASP A 819 4.55 -3.95 -11.16
C ASP A 819 3.25 -3.36 -10.60
N PRO A 820 3.04 -3.34 -9.27
CA PRO A 820 1.68 -3.21 -8.77
C PRO A 820 1.13 -1.76 -8.67
N PHE A 821 1.90 -0.67 -8.79
CA PHE A 821 1.38 0.69 -8.44
C PHE A 821 1.86 1.95 -9.18
N GLY A 822 2.38 1.84 -10.39
CA GLY A 822 2.68 3.05 -11.17
C GLY A 822 2.67 2.79 -12.65
N ALA A 823 1.72 3.42 -13.35
CA ALA A 823 1.54 3.36 -14.79
C ALA A 823 2.84 3.69 -15.56
N ILE A 824 3.34 2.70 -16.31
CA ILE A 824 4.16 2.89 -17.50
C ILE A 824 3.57 1.99 -18.59
N ASP A 825 2.48 2.44 -19.24
CA ASP A 825 2.06 1.85 -20.51
C ASP A 825 2.91 2.43 -21.65
N ALA A 826 4.13 1.92 -21.73
CA ALA A 826 4.92 1.90 -22.95
C ALA A 826 4.78 0.49 -23.57
N PRO A 827 4.02 0.32 -24.66
CA PRO A 827 3.97 -0.96 -25.35
C PRO A 827 5.32 -1.20 -26.05
N GLY A 828 6.04 -2.26 -25.67
CA GLY A 828 7.12 -2.80 -26.53
C GLY A 828 8.46 -3.19 -25.90
N ALA A 829 8.59 -3.40 -24.58
CA ALA A 829 9.86 -3.93 -24.05
C ALA A 829 9.95 -5.47 -24.15
N ARG A 830 10.94 -5.98 -24.90
CA ARG A 830 11.53 -7.32 -24.69
C ARG A 830 12.85 -7.18 -23.93
N ILE A 831 13.13 -8.16 -23.09
CA ILE A 831 14.42 -8.41 -22.46
C ILE A 831 15.16 -9.44 -23.34
N GLU A 832 16.38 -9.12 -23.76
CA GLU A 832 17.33 -10.12 -24.28
C GLU A 832 17.96 -10.87 -23.10
N VAL A 833 17.73 -12.18 -23.03
CA VAL A 833 18.58 -13.07 -22.23
C VAL A 833 19.85 -13.27 -23.06
N ILE A 834 20.91 -12.51 -22.77
CA ILE A 834 22.23 -12.82 -23.30
C ILE A 834 22.74 -14.01 -22.49
N ASP A 835 22.71 -15.19 -23.09
CA ASP A 835 23.36 -16.37 -22.54
C ASP A 835 24.89 -16.18 -22.60
N ARG A 836 25.47 -15.64 -21.52
CA ARG A 836 26.93 -15.67 -21.31
C ARG A 836 27.29 -16.91 -20.49
N LEU A 837 26.93 -18.08 -20.98
CA LEU A 837 27.61 -19.31 -20.59
C LEU A 837 28.90 -19.46 -21.41
N GLY A 838 29.99 -19.02 -20.79
CA GLY A 838 31.35 -19.33 -21.20
C GLY A 838 32.22 -19.51 -19.96
N ALA A 839 31.95 -20.57 -19.18
CA ALA A 839 32.92 -21.04 -18.21
C ALA A 839 34.07 -21.75 -18.97
N PRO A 840 35.35 -21.49 -18.65
CA PRO A 840 36.47 -22.11 -19.33
C PRO A 840 36.64 -23.55 -18.85
N THR A 841 36.39 -24.52 -19.72
CA THR A 841 36.91 -25.88 -19.54
C THR A 841 38.29 -25.99 -20.18
N SER A 842 39.22 -26.45 -19.38
CA SER A 842 40.63 -26.67 -19.70
C SER A 842 40.84 -27.78 -20.72
N ALA A 843 41.42 -27.48 -21.90
CA ALA A 843 42.42 -28.31 -22.60
C ALA A 843 42.85 -27.69 -23.95
N GLY A 844 44.14 -27.37 -24.08
CA GLY A 844 44.94 -27.64 -25.29
C GLY A 844 44.78 -26.78 -26.57
N MET A 845 45.82 -25.96 -26.81
CA MET A 845 46.46 -25.65 -28.10
C MET A 845 45.93 -24.55 -29.06
N ALA A 846 46.89 -23.67 -29.36
CA ALA A 846 47.20 -22.93 -30.59
C ALA A 846 46.38 -21.68 -30.95
N ALA A 847 47.10 -20.55 -30.97
CA ALA A 847 46.71 -19.29 -31.58
C ALA A 847 46.49 -19.44 -33.09
N ASN A 848 45.50 -18.73 -33.64
CA ASN A 848 45.61 -17.96 -34.87
C ASN A 848 44.35 -17.11 -35.12
N GLU A 849 44.57 -16.07 -35.92
CA GLU A 849 43.82 -14.85 -36.11
C GLU A 849 42.52 -15.00 -36.92
N HIS A 850 41.65 -13.98 -36.78
CA HIS A 850 40.52 -13.63 -37.65
C HIS A 850 39.20 -14.42 -37.53
N GLY A 851 38.24 -13.70 -36.92
CA GLY A 851 36.77 -13.78 -36.93
C GLY A 851 35.99 -14.63 -37.95
N LEU A 852 34.77 -14.95 -37.47
CA LEU A 852 33.54 -15.43 -38.13
C LEU A 852 33.16 -16.90 -37.89
N LEU A 853 32.08 -17.09 -37.12
CA LEU A 853 31.20 -18.27 -37.03
C LEU A 853 29.79 -17.68 -36.82
N VAL A 854 28.93 -17.50 -37.83
CA VAL A 854 28.19 -18.47 -38.67
C VAL A 854 27.39 -19.49 -37.83
N GLU A 855 26.08 -19.19 -37.74
CA GLU A 855 25.00 -20.09 -37.31
C GLU A 855 25.05 -21.45 -38.01
N GLN A 856 24.69 -22.51 -37.29
CA GLN A 856 24.28 -23.77 -37.89
C GLN A 856 22.79 -24.04 -37.59
N VAL A 857 21.98 -23.85 -38.62
CA VAL A 857 20.62 -24.37 -38.76
C VAL A 857 20.67 -25.89 -38.98
N ARG A 858 19.62 -26.56 -38.49
CA ARG A 858 19.37 -28.02 -38.49
C ARG A 858 19.57 -28.70 -39.87
N PRO A 859 19.92 -30.00 -39.89
CA PRO A 859 20.29 -30.71 -41.13
C PRO A 859 19.06 -31.20 -41.92
N GLY A 860 19.10 -30.98 -43.24
CA GLY A 860 18.18 -31.63 -44.17
C GLY A 860 18.24 -31.06 -45.59
N LEU A 861 18.86 -31.83 -46.51
CA LEU A 861 18.79 -31.78 -47.99
C LEU A 861 19.68 -30.80 -48.80
N ARG A 862 20.79 -31.40 -49.28
CA ARG A 862 21.33 -31.48 -50.66
C ARG A 862 21.56 -30.22 -51.53
N GLU A 863 22.86 -29.97 -51.72
CA GLU A 863 23.62 -29.61 -52.94
C GLU A 863 23.21 -28.46 -53.87
N ALA A 864 24.02 -27.38 -53.76
CA ALA A 864 24.78 -26.67 -54.81
C ALA A 864 24.07 -25.96 -55.99
N SER A 865 24.08 -24.62 -55.97
CA SER A 865 24.95 -23.78 -56.84
C SER A 865 24.74 -22.26 -56.58
N PRO A 866 25.77 -21.41 -56.73
CA PRO A 866 25.73 -19.99 -56.36
C PRO A 866 25.23 -19.12 -57.53
N VAL A 867 24.26 -18.24 -57.27
CA VAL A 867 23.89 -17.16 -58.20
C VAL A 867 24.33 -15.82 -57.61
N ALA A 868 25.19 -15.16 -58.38
CA ALA A 868 25.74 -13.83 -58.12
C ALA A 868 24.64 -12.75 -58.13
N LEU A 869 24.77 -11.78 -57.23
CA LEU A 869 23.96 -10.55 -57.21
C LEU A 869 24.36 -9.63 -58.38
N PRO A 870 23.41 -9.15 -59.22
CA PRO A 870 23.69 -8.07 -60.14
C PRO A 870 23.79 -6.73 -59.40
N ARG A 871 24.80 -5.96 -59.80
CA ARG A 871 24.99 -4.55 -59.51
C ARG A 871 24.02 -3.72 -60.36
N GLU A 872 22.97 -3.15 -59.77
CA GLU A 872 22.37 -1.83 -60.08
C GLU A 872 21.15 -1.56 -59.16
N PRO A 873 20.76 -0.29 -58.90
CA PRO A 873 19.88 0.05 -57.78
C PRO A 873 18.42 -0.32 -58.07
N LEU A 874 17.80 -1.11 -57.20
CA LEU A 874 16.36 -1.37 -57.23
C LEU A 874 15.60 -0.06 -56.93
N ALA A 875 14.83 0.39 -57.92
CA ALA A 875 13.73 1.32 -57.73
C ALA A 875 12.58 0.61 -56.99
N GLU A 876 12.04 1.30 -55.98
CA GLU A 876 10.89 0.98 -55.11
C GLU A 876 11.06 -0.14 -54.05
N PRO A 877 10.68 0.13 -52.78
CA PRO A 877 10.76 -0.85 -51.70
C PRO A 877 9.55 -1.81 -51.67
N PRO A 878 9.71 -3.05 -51.17
CA PRO A 878 8.61 -3.99 -50.99
C PRO A 878 7.61 -3.50 -49.94
N VAL A 879 6.32 -3.66 -50.27
CA VAL A 879 5.18 -3.46 -49.36
C VAL A 879 5.32 -4.39 -48.14
N GLY A 880 5.41 -3.81 -46.94
CA GLY A 880 5.43 -4.57 -45.69
C GLY A 880 6.31 -4.04 -44.56
N LEU A 881 6.99 -2.90 -44.72
CA LEU A 881 7.78 -2.25 -43.66
C LEU A 881 7.10 -0.97 -43.15
N ARG A 882 6.68 -0.95 -41.87
CA ARG A 882 6.34 0.29 -41.14
C ARG A 882 7.63 0.86 -40.52
N ALA A 883 8.27 1.83 -41.18
CA ALA A 883 9.36 2.62 -40.58
C ALA A 883 8.82 4.01 -40.19
N SER A 884 8.98 4.41 -38.93
CA SER A 884 8.63 5.76 -38.45
C SER A 884 9.81 6.73 -38.48
N ARG A 885 11.08 6.28 -38.52
CA ARG A 885 12.22 7.11 -38.91
C ARG A 885 13.27 6.26 -39.58
N LEU A 886 13.67 6.60 -40.80
CA LEU A 886 14.84 6.02 -41.43
C LEU A 886 16.05 6.91 -41.08
N ALA A 887 17.12 6.38 -40.48
CA ALA A 887 18.35 7.14 -40.24
C ALA A 887 19.58 6.32 -40.63
N ARG A 888 20.59 6.98 -41.22
CA ARG A 888 21.85 6.34 -41.63
C ARG A 888 22.95 6.68 -40.60
N ALA A 889 23.63 5.65 -40.10
CA ALA A 889 24.75 5.76 -39.15
C ALA A 889 25.99 5.06 -39.71
N THR A 890 27.18 5.62 -39.51
CA THR A 890 28.48 5.00 -39.89
C THR A 890 29.41 4.99 -38.68
N PHE A 891 30.13 3.88 -38.48
CA PHE A 891 31.01 3.65 -37.32
C PHE A 891 32.43 3.26 -37.79
N ASP A 892 33.46 3.72 -37.09
CA ASP A 892 34.81 3.15 -37.21
C ASP A 892 35.11 2.13 -36.10
N ILE A 893 36.17 1.36 -36.28
CA ILE A 893 36.55 0.15 -35.50
C ILE A 893 36.89 0.47 -34.03
N ALA A 894 37.03 1.74 -33.64
CA ALA A 894 37.28 2.15 -32.25
C ALA A 894 36.05 2.77 -31.57
N GLY A 895 34.89 2.81 -32.24
CA GLY A 895 33.60 3.11 -31.61
C GLY A 895 33.42 4.54 -31.09
N THR A 896 34.27 5.51 -31.46
CA THR A 896 34.36 6.78 -30.72
C THR A 896 33.83 8.04 -31.41
N ARG A 897 33.14 7.96 -32.57
CA ARG A 897 32.37 9.13 -33.08
C ARG A 897 31.13 8.73 -33.89
N ARG A 898 30.01 9.42 -33.65
CA ARG A 898 28.70 9.22 -34.33
C ARG A 898 28.33 10.44 -35.19
N VAL A 899 27.94 10.21 -36.44
CA VAL A 899 27.13 11.15 -37.24
C VAL A 899 25.87 10.40 -37.68
N LEU A 900 24.70 11.00 -37.46
CA LEU A 900 23.38 10.45 -37.75
C LEU A 900 22.61 11.44 -38.65
N GLU A 901 22.04 10.96 -39.75
CA GLU A 901 21.18 11.75 -40.64
C GLU A 901 19.85 11.02 -40.92
N CYS A 902 18.72 11.74 -40.95
CA CYS A 902 17.34 11.21 -40.93
C CYS A 902 16.60 11.38 -42.28
N VAL A 903 15.70 10.46 -42.67
CA VAL A 903 15.17 10.31 -44.05
C VAL A 903 13.62 10.16 -44.24
N ALA A 904 12.71 9.86 -43.25
CA ALA A 904 11.19 9.99 -43.34
C ALA A 904 10.34 9.41 -42.14
N GLU A 905 9.03 9.80 -41.92
CA GLU A 905 8.10 9.40 -40.78
C GLU A 905 6.54 9.36 -41.10
N SER A 906 5.68 8.50 -40.46
CA SER A 906 4.17 8.46 -40.58
C SER A 906 3.40 8.30 -39.21
N ARG A 907 2.11 8.72 -39.09
CA ARG A 907 1.37 8.94 -37.79
C ARG A 907 -0.07 8.36 -37.73
N ALA A 908 -0.42 7.60 -36.67
CA ALA A 908 -1.79 7.18 -36.30
C ALA A 908 -2.43 8.15 -35.28
N ARG A 909 -3.75 8.41 -35.32
CA ARG A 909 -4.43 9.38 -34.43
C ARG A 909 -5.77 8.88 -33.86
N PRO A 910 -6.01 8.96 -32.53
CA PRO A 910 -7.30 8.65 -31.93
C PRO A 910 -8.32 9.76 -32.24
N ILE A 911 -9.59 9.37 -32.42
CA ILE A 911 -10.72 10.29 -32.53
C ILE A 911 -11.37 10.37 -31.16
N THR A 912 -11.27 11.54 -30.52
CA THR A 912 -11.60 11.70 -29.10
C THR A 912 -12.87 12.48 -28.83
N GLU A 913 -13.45 13.14 -29.83
CA GLU A 913 -14.63 13.99 -29.64
C GLU A 913 -15.81 13.52 -30.51
N PHE A 914 -16.94 13.26 -29.87
CA PHE A 914 -18.19 12.86 -30.50
C PHE A 914 -19.37 13.61 -29.87
N VAL A 915 -20.47 13.71 -30.59
CA VAL A 915 -21.80 13.89 -29.99
C VAL A 915 -22.49 12.53 -29.93
N ALA A 916 -23.24 12.23 -28.87
CA ALA A 916 -23.95 10.97 -28.72
C ALA A 916 -25.43 11.15 -28.37
N ALA A 917 -26.28 10.22 -28.80
CA ALA A 917 -27.71 10.15 -28.47
C ALA A 917 -28.10 8.73 -28.01
N GLY A 918 -28.88 8.65 -26.94
CA GLY A 918 -29.33 7.41 -26.30
C GLY A 918 -29.89 7.66 -24.88
N PRO A 919 -30.20 6.61 -24.10
CA PRO A 919 -30.31 5.22 -24.51
C PRO A 919 -31.57 4.98 -25.35
N PHE A 920 -31.45 4.19 -26.40
CA PHE A 920 -32.57 3.62 -27.15
C PHE A 920 -32.85 2.19 -26.69
N ALA A 921 -34.11 1.76 -26.75
CA ALA A 921 -34.47 0.38 -26.45
C ALA A 921 -33.82 -0.59 -27.47
N TRP A 922 -33.35 -1.73 -26.98
CA TRP A 922 -32.65 -2.72 -27.79
C TRP A 922 -32.88 -4.14 -27.23
N ASP A 923 -32.85 -5.15 -28.09
CA ASP A 923 -32.92 -6.57 -27.74
C ASP A 923 -31.54 -7.23 -27.91
N TRP A 924 -30.92 -7.63 -26.80
CA TRP A 924 -29.58 -8.22 -26.81
C TRP A 924 -29.49 -9.52 -27.62
N ARG A 925 -30.62 -10.22 -27.87
CA ARG A 925 -30.67 -11.48 -28.62
C ARG A 925 -30.53 -11.29 -30.12
N GLU A 926 -30.91 -10.14 -30.63
CA GLU A 926 -30.86 -9.84 -32.06
C GLU A 926 -29.50 -9.20 -32.43
N PRO A 927 -28.97 -9.41 -33.64
CA PRO A 927 -27.77 -8.70 -34.12
C PRO A 927 -27.96 -7.17 -34.11
N ILE A 928 -26.90 -6.39 -33.87
CA ILE A 928 -26.99 -4.91 -33.80
C ILE A 928 -27.40 -4.31 -35.15
N HIS A 929 -27.08 -4.99 -36.26
CA HIS A 929 -27.44 -4.56 -37.61
C HIS A 929 -28.92 -4.79 -37.95
N GLU A 930 -29.64 -5.64 -37.20
CA GLU A 930 -31.08 -5.91 -37.40
C GLU A 930 -31.96 -5.00 -36.54
N GLN A 931 -31.40 -4.37 -35.51
CA GLN A 931 -32.13 -3.55 -34.54
C GLN A 931 -32.14 -2.08 -34.95
N ARG A 932 -33.28 -1.55 -35.37
CA ARG A 932 -33.39 -0.14 -35.78
C ARG A 932 -33.95 0.72 -34.63
N ALA A 933 -33.21 1.75 -34.22
CA ALA A 933 -33.73 2.85 -33.41
C ALA A 933 -33.63 4.18 -34.17
N ALA A 934 -34.29 5.21 -33.65
CA ALA A 934 -34.46 6.51 -34.31
C ALA A 934 -33.18 7.36 -34.29
N PRO A 935 -32.18 6.96 -35.08
CA PRO A 935 -31.76 7.80 -36.20
C PRO A 935 -31.95 7.11 -37.57
N GLU A 936 -32.03 5.78 -37.63
CA GLU A 936 -31.98 5.00 -38.89
C GLU A 936 -33.27 5.02 -39.73
N HIS A 937 -34.29 5.74 -39.27
CA HIS A 937 -35.55 5.91 -40.00
C HIS A 937 -35.60 7.16 -40.89
N ALA A 938 -34.53 7.98 -40.95
CA ALA A 938 -34.57 9.27 -41.62
C ALA A 938 -33.87 9.37 -42.98
N ALA A 939 -33.55 8.28 -43.70
CA ALA A 939 -32.95 8.44 -45.03
C ALA A 939 -33.22 7.25 -45.97
N ALA A 940 -34.40 7.21 -46.57
CA ALA A 940 -34.62 6.48 -47.81
C ALA A 940 -35.70 7.17 -48.65
N GLY A 941 -35.26 8.03 -49.57
CA GLY A 941 -36.07 8.56 -50.66
C GLY A 941 -36.94 9.77 -50.29
N ALA A 942 -36.80 10.82 -51.10
CA ALA A 942 -37.57 12.05 -50.99
C ALA A 942 -39.10 11.82 -50.93
N GLY A 943 -39.76 12.31 -49.87
CA GLY A 943 -41.23 12.39 -49.79
C GLY A 943 -41.83 11.68 -48.57
N ALA A 944 -42.01 12.45 -47.50
CA ALA A 944 -42.48 12.05 -46.16
C ALA A 944 -43.83 11.29 -46.09
N ARG A 945 -43.96 10.44 -45.04
CA ARG A 945 -44.90 10.56 -43.90
C ARG A 945 -44.59 9.47 -42.84
N PHE A 946 -44.15 9.88 -41.65
CA PHE A 946 -43.81 9.00 -40.51
C PHE A 946 -44.81 9.16 -39.35
N GLY A 947 -45.39 8.05 -38.93
CA GLY A 947 -46.10 7.83 -37.66
C GLY A 947 -46.15 6.32 -37.45
N VAL A 948 -46.02 5.73 -36.27
CA VAL A 948 -46.04 6.17 -34.86
C VAL A 948 -45.18 5.16 -34.11
N LEU A 949 -44.30 5.60 -33.19
CA LEU A 949 -44.24 5.11 -31.81
C LEU A 949 -43.32 6.01 -30.96
N ARG A 950 -43.75 6.14 -29.70
CA ARG A 950 -43.40 7.13 -28.67
C ARG A 950 -41.96 7.01 -28.19
N ASP A 951 -41.14 7.98 -28.58
CA ASP A 951 -40.22 8.76 -27.71
C ASP A 951 -39.28 9.54 -28.64
N ALA A 952 -39.82 10.64 -29.17
CA ALA A 952 -39.12 11.57 -30.04
C ALA A 952 -38.32 12.57 -29.19
N HIS A 953 -37.09 12.85 -29.64
CA HIS A 953 -36.11 13.84 -29.14
C HIS A 953 -35.25 13.42 -27.94
N ALA A 954 -34.36 12.44 -28.13
CA ALA A 954 -33.16 12.33 -27.29
C ALA A 954 -32.18 13.46 -27.70
N PRO A 955 -31.79 14.37 -26.79
CA PRO A 955 -30.81 15.40 -27.10
C PRO A 955 -29.45 14.76 -27.38
N TRP A 956 -28.75 15.24 -28.42
CA TRP A 956 -27.35 14.88 -28.66
C TRP A 956 -26.49 15.60 -27.63
N VAL A 957 -25.69 14.84 -26.88
CA VAL A 957 -24.81 15.35 -25.83
C VAL A 957 -23.36 15.13 -26.24
N ARG A 958 -22.50 16.11 -25.97
CA ARG A 958 -21.07 15.96 -26.25
C ARG A 958 -20.45 14.90 -25.34
N VAL A 959 -19.74 13.96 -25.94
CA VAL A 959 -18.99 12.92 -25.24
C VAL A 959 -17.54 12.95 -25.70
N GLN A 960 -16.62 12.83 -24.74
CA GLN A 960 -15.20 12.93 -25.00
C GLN A 960 -14.48 11.69 -24.48
N GLY A 961 -13.78 11.00 -25.38
CA GLY A 961 -12.81 9.97 -25.05
C GLY A 961 -11.42 10.57 -24.81
N GLY A 962 -10.54 9.83 -24.15
CA GLY A 962 -9.12 10.19 -24.07
C GLY A 962 -8.34 9.67 -25.27
N GLU A 963 -7.10 10.13 -25.50
CA GLU A 963 -6.22 9.61 -26.57
C GLU A 963 -5.97 8.08 -26.46
N ARG A 964 -6.26 7.49 -25.29
CA ARG A 964 -6.10 6.07 -24.99
C ARG A 964 -7.28 5.43 -24.24
N TRP A 965 -8.35 6.19 -23.97
CA TRP A 965 -9.51 5.73 -23.20
C TRP A 965 -10.77 5.74 -24.07
N PRO A 966 -11.69 4.76 -23.92
CA PRO A 966 -12.92 4.74 -24.69
C PRO A 966 -13.78 5.96 -24.39
N VAL A 967 -14.59 6.35 -25.36
CA VAL A 967 -15.78 7.17 -25.15
C VAL A 967 -16.71 6.39 -24.22
N ASP A 968 -16.91 6.87 -22.99
CA ASP A 968 -17.75 6.22 -21.97
C ASP A 968 -19.19 6.73 -22.04
N LEU A 969 -20.10 5.90 -22.54
CA LEU A 969 -21.51 6.25 -22.67
C LEU A 969 -22.30 5.94 -21.39
N ARG A 970 -21.79 5.11 -20.45
CA ARG A 970 -22.42 4.88 -19.14
C ARG A 970 -22.35 6.10 -18.25
N ALA A 971 -21.23 6.80 -18.28
CA ALA A 971 -21.07 8.06 -17.55
C ALA A 971 -22.05 9.13 -18.06
N THR A 972 -22.50 9.00 -19.31
CA THR A 972 -23.32 9.99 -20.01
C THR A 972 -24.83 9.70 -19.90
N PHE A 973 -25.26 8.45 -20.09
CA PHE A 973 -26.68 8.06 -20.07
C PHE A 973 -27.01 7.22 -18.82
N THR A 974 -27.62 7.85 -17.82
CA THR A 974 -27.97 7.19 -16.55
C THR A 974 -29.33 6.47 -16.62
N GLY A 975 -29.33 5.13 -16.49
CA GLY A 975 -30.54 4.29 -16.38
C GLY A 975 -30.74 3.32 -17.54
N SER A 976 -31.03 2.05 -17.20
CA SER A 976 -31.31 0.84 -18.04
C SER A 976 -30.53 0.67 -19.35
N ARG A 977 -29.85 -0.49 -19.48
CA ARG A 977 -29.14 -0.99 -20.67
C ARG A 977 -29.83 -0.61 -21.98
N GLY A 978 -29.14 0.11 -22.86
CA GLY A 978 -29.70 0.60 -24.11
C GLY A 978 -28.68 0.66 -25.23
N MET A 979 -29.14 1.07 -26.41
CA MET A 979 -28.32 1.35 -27.58
C MET A 979 -28.08 2.85 -27.70
N ALA A 980 -26.92 3.26 -28.21
CA ALA A 980 -26.58 4.66 -28.43
C ALA A 980 -25.91 4.85 -29.79
N TYR A 981 -26.04 6.06 -30.32
CA TYR A 981 -25.34 6.51 -31.50
C TYR A 981 -24.36 7.61 -31.12
N ALA A 982 -23.20 7.63 -31.76
CA ALA A 982 -22.18 8.65 -31.61
C ALA A 982 -21.67 9.12 -32.98
N ALA A 983 -21.55 10.42 -33.19
CA ALA A 983 -21.17 11.01 -34.47
C ALA A 983 -20.05 12.04 -34.31
N THR A 984 -19.18 12.14 -35.32
CA THR A 984 -18.09 13.13 -35.39
C THR A 984 -17.73 13.45 -36.84
N ARG A 985 -17.15 14.63 -37.07
CA ARG A 985 -16.66 15.04 -38.39
C ARG A 985 -15.17 14.81 -38.51
N ILE A 986 -14.78 14.26 -39.65
CA ILE A 986 -13.41 13.95 -40.04
C ILE A 986 -13.09 14.81 -41.27
N ILE A 987 -12.26 15.84 -41.12
CA ILE A 987 -11.89 16.76 -42.21
C ILE A 987 -10.54 16.33 -42.78
N SER A 988 -10.57 15.77 -43.99
CA SER A 988 -9.36 15.34 -44.71
C SER A 988 -8.86 16.45 -45.63
N PRO A 989 -7.57 16.85 -45.56
CA PRO A 989 -7.04 17.95 -46.37
C PRO A 989 -6.80 17.58 -47.85
N ARG A 990 -6.91 16.30 -48.20
CA ARG A 990 -6.79 15.75 -49.55
C ARG A 990 -7.44 14.38 -49.60
N GLU A 991 -7.73 13.87 -50.79
CA GLU A 991 -8.15 12.48 -50.95
C GLU A 991 -7.04 11.54 -50.48
N GLN A 992 -7.36 10.61 -49.58
CA GLN A 992 -6.42 9.63 -49.05
C GLN A 992 -7.10 8.34 -48.63
N ARG A 993 -6.36 7.23 -48.68
CA ARG A 993 -6.76 5.99 -48.02
C ARG A 993 -6.32 6.02 -46.56
N SER A 994 -7.20 5.57 -45.67
CA SER A 994 -6.93 5.51 -44.23
C SER A 994 -7.53 4.24 -43.64
N SER A 995 -6.98 3.79 -42.53
CA SER A 995 -7.48 2.66 -41.78
C SER A 995 -8.27 3.19 -40.58
N LEU A 996 -9.59 3.01 -40.58
CA LEU A 996 -10.44 3.30 -39.41
C LEU A 996 -10.52 2.05 -38.55
N ARG A 997 -10.04 2.15 -37.31
CA ARG A 997 -10.14 1.09 -36.31
C ARG A 997 -11.16 1.46 -35.25
N LEU A 998 -12.02 0.51 -34.94
CA LEU A 998 -13.03 0.61 -33.89
C LEU A 998 -12.85 -0.53 -32.90
N ASP A 999 -13.00 -0.21 -31.63
CA ASP A 999 -12.91 -1.16 -30.53
C ASP A 999 -14.05 -0.93 -29.54
N CYS A 1000 -14.76 -1.99 -29.18
CA CYS A 1000 -15.93 -1.95 -28.31
C CYS A 1000 -16.07 -3.30 -27.60
N GLY A 1001 -16.29 -3.26 -26.28
CA GLY A 1001 -16.59 -4.46 -25.49
C GLY A 1001 -18.03 -4.98 -25.66
N ASP A 1002 -18.83 -4.27 -26.44
CA ASP A 1002 -20.22 -4.59 -26.75
C ASP A 1002 -20.41 -4.68 -28.28
N LYS A 1003 -21.66 -4.86 -28.76
CA LYS A 1003 -21.93 -4.82 -30.20
C LYS A 1003 -21.71 -3.39 -30.72
N ILE A 1004 -21.11 -3.27 -31.91
CA ILE A 1004 -20.80 -1.97 -32.55
C ILE A 1004 -20.98 -2.03 -34.06
N GLU A 1005 -21.46 -0.95 -34.65
CA GLU A 1005 -21.56 -0.76 -36.10
C GLU A 1005 -21.17 0.68 -36.46
N ALA A 1006 -20.54 0.89 -37.61
CA ALA A 1006 -20.14 2.23 -38.04
C ALA A 1006 -20.30 2.48 -39.54
N TRP A 1007 -20.56 3.75 -39.85
CA TRP A 1007 -20.71 4.29 -41.20
C TRP A 1007 -19.81 5.49 -41.39
N LEU A 1008 -19.27 5.62 -42.60
CA LEU A 1008 -18.53 6.79 -43.04
C LEU A 1008 -19.26 7.37 -44.27
N ASN A 1009 -19.71 8.62 -44.19
CA ASN A 1009 -20.53 9.26 -45.24
C ASN A 1009 -21.75 8.44 -45.69
N GLY A 1010 -22.37 7.72 -44.75
CA GLY A 1010 -23.55 6.87 -45.02
C GLY A 1010 -23.23 5.47 -45.57
N GLU A 1011 -21.98 5.18 -45.92
CA GLU A 1011 -21.55 3.82 -46.29
C GLU A 1011 -21.10 3.05 -45.04
N LYS A 1012 -21.60 1.82 -44.88
CA LYS A 1012 -21.25 0.98 -43.74
C LYS A 1012 -19.81 0.48 -43.89
N VAL A 1013 -18.98 0.74 -42.87
CA VAL A 1013 -17.56 0.42 -42.90
C VAL A 1013 -17.16 -0.65 -41.88
N PHE A 1014 -17.94 -0.84 -40.80
CA PHE A 1014 -17.59 -1.79 -39.74
C PHE A 1014 -18.82 -2.34 -39.02
N THR A 1015 -18.82 -3.62 -38.66
CA THR A 1015 -19.84 -4.26 -37.80
C THR A 1015 -19.20 -5.35 -36.94
N GLN A 1016 -19.57 -5.38 -35.65
CA GLN A 1016 -19.24 -6.42 -34.68
C GLN A 1016 -20.50 -6.75 -33.86
N ASP A 1017 -20.95 -7.99 -33.94
CA ASP A 1017 -22.20 -8.47 -33.31
C ASP A 1017 -22.00 -9.29 -32.02
N GLY A 1018 -20.75 -9.50 -31.59
CA GLY A 1018 -20.40 -10.28 -30.39
C GLY A 1018 -20.15 -9.43 -29.15
N PHE A 1019 -20.37 -10.03 -27.97
CA PHE A 1019 -20.02 -9.49 -26.65
C PHE A 1019 -18.64 -10.02 -26.22
N ASP A 1020 -17.61 -9.74 -27.00
CA ASP A 1020 -16.24 -10.11 -26.63
C ASP A 1020 -15.55 -8.94 -25.93
N THR A 1021 -14.96 -9.19 -24.76
CA THR A 1021 -13.99 -8.29 -24.17
C THR A 1021 -12.79 -8.17 -25.12
N LEU A 1022 -12.67 -7.04 -25.83
CA LEU A 1022 -11.42 -6.57 -26.46
C LEU A 1022 -10.57 -7.72 -27.04
N SER A 1023 -11.13 -8.48 -27.99
CA SER A 1023 -10.36 -9.54 -28.65
C SER A 1023 -9.22 -8.91 -29.46
N ALA A 1024 -8.07 -9.58 -29.55
CA ALA A 1024 -6.89 -9.10 -30.28
C ALA A 1024 -7.06 -8.94 -31.81
N ALA A 1025 -8.29 -9.05 -32.31
CA ALA A 1025 -8.70 -8.75 -33.67
C ALA A 1025 -9.70 -7.58 -33.70
N ALA A 1026 -9.29 -6.39 -33.25
CA ALA A 1026 -9.96 -5.15 -33.65
C ALA A 1026 -9.88 -5.05 -35.19
N GLY A 1027 -11.01 -5.25 -35.87
CA GLY A 1027 -11.05 -5.12 -37.32
C GLY A 1027 -10.88 -3.66 -37.71
N GLY A 1028 -9.82 -3.36 -38.46
CA GLY A 1028 -9.70 -2.08 -39.15
C GLY A 1028 -10.43 -2.16 -40.48
N ALA A 1029 -11.23 -1.15 -40.79
CA ALA A 1029 -11.78 -0.96 -42.14
C ALA A 1029 -10.86 -0.02 -42.92
N GLU A 1030 -10.40 -0.45 -44.09
CA GLU A 1030 -9.77 0.46 -45.04
C GLU A 1030 -10.86 1.36 -45.63
N VAL A 1031 -10.75 2.66 -45.37
CA VAL A 1031 -11.71 3.69 -45.78
C VAL A 1031 -11.05 4.69 -46.71
N ALA A 1032 -11.78 5.15 -47.72
CA ALA A 1032 -11.37 6.28 -48.54
C ALA A 1032 -11.91 7.56 -47.90
N LEU A 1033 -11.02 8.49 -47.59
CA LEU A 1033 -11.36 9.84 -47.14
C LEU A 1033 -11.21 10.81 -48.31
N PRO A 1034 -12.29 11.24 -48.97
CA PRO A 1034 -12.22 12.32 -49.95
C PRO A 1034 -11.69 13.61 -49.33
N GLU A 1035 -11.15 14.50 -50.16
CA GLU A 1035 -10.80 15.86 -49.73
C GLU A 1035 -12.05 16.59 -49.23
N GLY A 1036 -12.00 17.12 -48.00
CA GLY A 1036 -13.12 17.77 -47.33
C GLY A 1036 -13.67 17.01 -46.13
N GLU A 1037 -14.91 17.32 -45.76
CA GLU A 1037 -15.59 16.79 -44.57
C GLU A 1037 -16.15 15.38 -44.82
N CYS A 1038 -15.88 14.47 -43.90
CA CYS A 1038 -16.48 13.14 -43.81
C CYS A 1038 -17.19 12.97 -42.47
N LEU A 1039 -18.38 12.39 -42.47
CA LEU A 1039 -19.14 12.09 -41.25
C LEU A 1039 -18.90 10.64 -40.84
N LEU A 1040 -18.42 10.44 -39.61
CA LEU A 1040 -18.35 9.13 -38.99
C LEU A 1040 -19.49 8.99 -37.99
N LEU A 1041 -20.35 7.99 -38.21
CA LEU A 1041 -21.43 7.59 -37.31
C LEU A 1041 -21.12 6.20 -36.74
N ILE A 1042 -21.27 6.05 -35.43
CA ILE A 1042 -21.05 4.81 -34.68
C ILE A 1042 -22.33 4.49 -33.92
N LYS A 1043 -22.71 3.22 -33.89
CA LYS A 1043 -23.83 2.67 -33.13
C LYS A 1043 -23.29 1.59 -32.20
N THR A 1044 -23.62 1.64 -30.93
CA THR A 1044 -23.16 0.67 -29.93
C THR A 1044 -24.24 0.33 -28.91
N SER A 1045 -24.21 -0.88 -28.35
CA SER A 1045 -25.18 -1.38 -27.37
C SER A 1045 -24.58 -1.56 -25.98
N ASP A 1046 -25.37 -1.53 -24.90
CA ASP A 1046 -24.94 -1.95 -23.56
C ASP A 1046 -25.27 -3.44 -23.30
N GLY A 1047 -24.33 -4.32 -23.66
CA GLY A 1047 -24.39 -5.77 -23.46
C GLY A 1047 -23.79 -6.27 -22.16
N GLY A 1048 -23.14 -5.40 -21.39
CA GLY A 1048 -22.36 -5.75 -20.20
C GLY A 1048 -20.85 -5.51 -20.34
N GLY A 1049 -20.37 -5.11 -21.52
CA GLY A 1049 -18.95 -4.90 -21.85
C GLY A 1049 -18.38 -3.52 -21.50
N GLY A 1050 -19.18 -2.61 -20.93
CA GLY A 1050 -18.71 -1.28 -20.52
C GLY A 1050 -19.51 -0.13 -21.10
N TRP A 1051 -20.26 -0.36 -22.19
CA TRP A 1051 -20.98 0.62 -23.00
C TRP A 1051 -20.13 1.84 -23.36
N GLY A 1052 -19.17 1.60 -24.25
CA GLY A 1052 -18.24 2.59 -24.77
C GLY A 1052 -17.40 2.04 -25.92
N PHE A 1053 -16.68 2.92 -26.62
CA PHE A 1053 -15.87 2.53 -27.79
C PHE A 1053 -14.63 3.41 -27.98
N VAL A 1054 -13.62 2.89 -28.68
CA VAL A 1054 -12.45 3.64 -29.17
C VAL A 1054 -12.50 3.70 -30.69
N ALA A 1055 -12.24 4.89 -31.27
CA ALA A 1055 -12.08 5.07 -32.70
C ALA A 1055 -10.71 5.66 -33.02
N THR A 1056 -9.99 5.08 -33.99
CA THR A 1056 -8.64 5.53 -34.40
C THR A 1056 -8.53 5.55 -35.92
N LEU A 1057 -7.92 6.61 -36.47
CA LEU A 1057 -7.66 6.76 -37.89
C LEU A 1057 -6.15 6.69 -38.17
N GLU A 1058 -5.72 5.78 -39.05
CA GLU A 1058 -4.34 5.67 -39.52
C GLU A 1058 -4.26 6.11 -40.99
N GLY A 1059 -3.53 7.18 -41.32
CA GLY A 1059 -3.45 7.73 -42.68
C GLY A 1059 -2.18 8.54 -42.94
N GLU A 1060 -1.94 8.89 -44.21
CA GLU A 1060 -0.71 9.59 -44.63
C GLU A 1060 -0.70 11.09 -44.29
N ALA A 1061 -1.88 11.75 -44.25
CA ALA A 1061 -2.00 13.19 -44.01
C ALA A 1061 -2.73 13.50 -42.69
N ALA A 1062 -2.42 14.68 -42.12
CA ALA A 1062 -3.05 15.16 -40.88
C ALA A 1062 -4.53 15.47 -41.12
N VAL A 1063 -5.40 14.73 -40.44
CA VAL A 1063 -6.87 14.92 -40.45
C VAL A 1063 -7.27 15.68 -39.17
N VAL A 1064 -8.26 16.57 -39.27
CA VAL A 1064 -8.84 17.27 -38.12
C VAL A 1064 -10.17 16.61 -37.78
N CYS A 1065 -10.39 16.29 -36.51
CA CYS A 1065 -11.67 15.79 -36.02
C CYS A 1065 -12.39 16.93 -35.28
N GLU A 1066 -13.59 17.27 -35.72
CA GLU A 1066 -14.40 18.33 -35.11
C GLU A 1066 -15.71 17.75 -34.59
N CYS A 1067 -16.02 18.06 -33.33
CA CYS A 1067 -17.31 17.71 -32.74
C CYS A 1067 -18.41 18.63 -33.32
N PRO A 1068 -19.50 18.10 -33.90
CA PRO A 1068 -20.62 18.93 -34.37
C PRO A 1068 -21.30 19.66 -33.19
N ASP A 1069 -21.83 20.88 -33.41
CA ASP A 1069 -22.60 21.59 -32.38
C ASP A 1069 -23.89 20.82 -32.03
N GLU A 1070 -24.26 20.75 -30.74
CA GLU A 1070 -25.42 19.98 -30.22
C GLU A 1070 -26.75 20.35 -30.90
N SER A 1071 -26.93 21.61 -31.30
CA SER A 1071 -28.12 22.10 -32.03
C SER A 1071 -28.07 21.82 -33.54
N SER A 1072 -26.87 21.54 -34.06
CA SER A 1072 -26.64 21.24 -35.46
C SER A 1072 -26.73 19.74 -35.75
N ALA A 1073 -26.70 18.84 -34.76
CA ALA A 1073 -26.74 17.38 -34.95
C ALA A 1073 -28.03 16.85 -35.65
N HIS A 1074 -29.12 17.61 -35.58
CA HIS A 1074 -30.46 17.16 -35.99
C HIS A 1074 -30.72 16.99 -37.52
N PRO A 1075 -30.01 17.67 -38.46
CA PRO A 1075 -30.04 17.39 -39.89
C PRO A 1075 -28.93 16.42 -40.37
N PHE A 1076 -28.07 15.91 -39.47
CA PHE A 1076 -26.93 15.03 -39.82
C PHE A 1076 -27.22 13.53 -39.67
N VAL A 1077 -28.46 13.18 -39.31
CA VAL A 1077 -28.98 11.82 -39.13
C VAL A 1077 -29.73 11.34 -40.36
#